data_AF-A0A163BIN3-F1
#
_entry.id   AF-A0A163BIN3-F1
#
_cell.length_a   1.000
_cell.length_b   1.000
_cell.length_c   1.000
_cell.angle_alpha   90.00
_cell.angle_beta   90.00
_cell.angle_gamma   90.00
#
_symmetry.space_group_name_H-M   'P 1'
#
loop_
_entity.id
_entity.type
_entity.pdbx_description
1 polymer ?
#
loop_
_entity_poly.entity_id
_entity_poly.type
_entity_poly.pdbx_seq_one_letter_code
_entity_poly.pdbx_strand_id
1 'polypeptide(L)'
;MEHYAPHPSSQFEGFYSKFDFESGAHIALIICSVPKASTRPHMVSFTYYPKSGSPIFQREEFVDSIERNITDTSSNAFELRIPGIGYMAVHANGTTSYRLSAPEWSLEADSDSVTTWRADKNTPEGWMINLPLPLHWHVHSINSPCSFVLSIPPLGDDHPVADRKGRGHIHQEKNWANSFPDAHMWVQAFNTNDQTGVCLAGGKIMGQTAYMLGYRSNDLVLDFVPPFSVSYLNMPFLSPFMSVDIDWETRSFSISVSNYVNKLELKARAPKEPGWFGLASPFPDGHRPNFCRESFIATIDVTIYESEGCHQCHATAPRLHERDLYHSNCQSTLPSASNTIEKNGALSSIPMAFLDRTGSTRKRSRACEECHRLKIKCDVSTSLGGTCERCSRTNLECIPAAPRLQRNRINELEVQIQELRKALRKQSSSTSPSSSLEDYDAAVLAFLDARIPPSKQQKLLSLYAHHAGAAWPVVRLPMKLNYIRARSPVLLLSVVVFSVTQNAQGTELEVHDELVRETMRILGDEVISKGQRSLELVQALLVATFWSKSTRKGQQVSCYQLVQLATDMAIDLGIAGPLLQPSPAAYFSMHEDPTSFEARRTWLACFVALSTSSISTRRPIAVSWDAHHRECLLHLESTGDPSDILLCQIVRIIQLVDEISNCLCLCQSAVFVDGNDYNTYATVKHLKSKVDAWVAQIPPSLASSQTLKVWQHVAMVYIYELVLHTPTNKASFAAPFIPGRIIVKDFPKPANIIPFLQTALEALIQHCHAVINTATEMDPTLILGLPTFCFAPTVLYSLFVLVNLLVASTDPTNTYGQCLSKDNFRIEQCGLKLRMLTAHMTSLDPAMSCFTTRLFDATSWLEQWYGDYSTILGRYETNLLKDTEMT
;
A
#
# COMPACT_ATOMS: atom_id res chain seq x y z
N MET A 1 14.24 -16.97 -29.15
CA MET A 1 14.53 -17.84 -27.98
C MET A 1 13.33 -18.73 -27.92
N GLU A 2 13.50 -20.00 -28.28
CA GLU A 2 12.34 -20.86 -28.48
C GLU A 2 11.88 -21.42 -27.15
N HIS A 3 10.96 -20.69 -26.53
CA HIS A 3 10.47 -20.94 -25.18
C HIS A 3 9.86 -22.34 -25.03
N TYR A 4 9.30 -22.90 -26.10
CA TYR A 4 8.79 -24.27 -26.12
C TYR A 4 9.87 -25.36 -26.21
N ALA A 5 11.11 -25.05 -26.60
CA ALA A 5 12.19 -26.03 -26.69
C ALA A 5 12.59 -26.59 -25.29
N PRO A 6 13.23 -27.76 -25.19
CA PRO A 6 13.68 -28.31 -23.91
C PRO A 6 14.72 -27.42 -23.20
N HIS A 7 14.68 -27.36 -21.88
CA HIS A 7 15.54 -26.53 -21.02
C HIS A 7 16.31 -27.42 -20.01
N PRO A 8 17.42 -28.07 -20.42
CA PRO A 8 18.12 -29.09 -19.61
C PRO A 8 18.74 -28.59 -18.29
N SER A 9 18.85 -27.28 -18.10
CA SER A 9 19.36 -26.63 -16.88
C SER A 9 18.30 -26.44 -15.79
N SER A 10 17.02 -26.64 -16.10
CA SER A 10 15.90 -26.52 -15.15
C SER A 10 15.91 -27.64 -14.10
N GLN A 11 15.29 -27.39 -12.94
CA GLN A 11 15.10 -28.40 -11.90
C GLN A 11 13.86 -29.25 -12.17
N PHE A 12 12.80 -28.64 -12.70
CA PHE A 12 11.72 -29.37 -13.37
C PHE A 12 11.36 -28.70 -14.70
N GLU A 13 10.84 -29.53 -15.61
CA GLU A 13 10.24 -29.13 -16.87
C GLU A 13 8.99 -29.98 -17.14
N GLY A 14 7.90 -29.33 -17.56
CA GLY A 14 6.65 -29.97 -17.92
C GLY A 14 6.08 -29.42 -19.22
N PHE A 15 5.59 -30.32 -20.06
CA PHE A 15 4.85 -30.03 -21.30
C PHE A 15 3.41 -30.48 -21.11
N TYR A 16 2.47 -29.57 -21.38
CA TYR A 16 1.05 -29.75 -21.10
C TYR A 16 0.29 -29.63 -22.41
N SER A 17 -0.49 -30.65 -22.74
CA SER A 17 -1.16 -30.80 -24.02
C SER A 17 -2.62 -31.18 -23.75
N LYS A 18 -3.52 -30.20 -23.89
CA LYS A 18 -4.96 -30.42 -23.74
C LYS A 18 -5.59 -30.55 -25.13
N PHE A 19 -6.38 -31.59 -25.35
CA PHE A 19 -7.12 -31.80 -26.58
C PHE A 19 -8.62 -31.62 -26.31
N ASP A 20 -9.31 -30.91 -27.20
CA ASP A 20 -10.74 -30.63 -27.16
C ASP A 20 -11.41 -31.24 -28.39
N PHE A 21 -12.29 -32.23 -28.20
CA PHE A 21 -12.91 -33.00 -29.28
C PHE A 21 -14.26 -32.43 -29.72
N GLU A 22 -14.65 -32.66 -30.99
CA GLU A 22 -15.95 -32.23 -31.55
C GLU A 22 -17.16 -32.81 -30.80
N SER A 23 -17.01 -33.93 -30.09
CA SER A 23 -18.02 -34.48 -29.19
C SER A 23 -18.29 -33.58 -27.98
N GLY A 24 -17.30 -32.84 -27.50
CA GLY A 24 -17.25 -32.20 -26.19
C GLY A 24 -16.57 -33.05 -25.09
N ALA A 25 -15.82 -34.08 -25.45
CA ALA A 25 -14.86 -34.75 -24.56
C ALA A 25 -13.47 -34.08 -24.65
N HIS A 26 -12.61 -34.35 -23.67
CA HIS A 26 -11.28 -33.75 -23.55
C HIS A 26 -10.21 -34.79 -23.21
N ILE A 27 -8.95 -34.52 -23.59
CA ILE A 27 -7.77 -35.18 -23.03
C ILE A 27 -6.89 -34.14 -22.34
N ALA A 28 -6.39 -34.47 -21.14
CA ALA A 28 -5.21 -33.82 -20.55
C ALA A 28 -4.01 -34.78 -20.63
N LEU A 29 -2.99 -34.42 -21.42
CA LEU A 29 -1.73 -35.14 -21.51
C LEU A 29 -0.61 -34.26 -20.94
N ILE A 30 0.14 -34.80 -19.98
CA ILE A 30 1.25 -34.10 -19.32
C ILE A 30 2.51 -34.96 -19.40
N ILE A 31 3.58 -34.43 -19.97
CA ILE A 31 4.91 -35.04 -19.99
C ILE A 31 5.80 -34.19 -19.08
N CYS A 32 6.10 -34.67 -17.86
CA CYS A 32 6.80 -33.89 -16.83
C CYS A 32 8.00 -34.63 -16.24
N SER A 33 9.01 -33.86 -15.83
CA SER A 33 10.35 -34.35 -15.60
C SER A 33 11.08 -33.49 -14.57
N VAL A 34 11.49 -34.11 -13.45
CA VAL A 34 12.37 -33.57 -12.40
C VAL A 34 13.68 -34.38 -12.41
N PRO A 35 14.68 -34.05 -13.25
CA PRO A 35 15.81 -34.96 -13.55
C PRO A 35 16.76 -35.26 -12.39
N LYS A 36 16.59 -34.62 -11.23
CA LYS A 36 17.43 -34.81 -10.02
C LYS A 36 16.65 -35.38 -8.83
N ALA A 37 15.38 -35.71 -9.02
CA ALA A 37 14.55 -36.29 -7.96
C ALA A 37 15.01 -37.71 -7.58
N SER A 38 14.92 -38.03 -6.29
CA SER A 38 15.23 -39.37 -5.75
C SER A 38 14.09 -40.38 -5.94
N THR A 39 12.87 -39.91 -6.21
CA THR A 39 11.70 -40.74 -6.46
C THR A 39 10.90 -40.20 -7.63
N ARG A 40 10.25 -41.08 -8.42
CA ARG A 40 9.33 -40.70 -9.52
C ARG A 40 9.83 -39.49 -10.36
N PRO A 41 11.05 -39.55 -10.92
CA PRO A 41 11.66 -38.37 -11.56
C PRO A 41 10.94 -37.97 -12.84
N HIS A 42 10.24 -38.89 -13.50
CA HIS A 42 9.61 -38.68 -14.79
C HIS A 42 8.20 -39.27 -14.83
N MET A 43 7.29 -38.57 -15.49
CA MET A 43 5.87 -38.89 -15.52
C MET A 43 5.27 -38.58 -16.89
N VAL A 44 4.47 -39.51 -17.40
CA VAL A 44 3.48 -39.26 -18.47
C VAL A 44 2.09 -39.46 -17.85
N SER A 45 1.39 -38.36 -17.56
CA SER A 45 -0.01 -38.43 -17.10
C SER A 45 -0.94 -38.30 -18.30
N PHE A 46 -1.84 -39.25 -18.44
CA PHE A 46 -2.90 -39.27 -19.45
C PHE A 46 -4.26 -39.30 -18.74
N THR A 47 -5.09 -38.30 -19.00
CA THR A 47 -6.49 -38.24 -18.53
C THR A 47 -7.42 -38.04 -19.71
N TYR A 48 -8.41 -38.93 -19.88
CA TYR A 48 -9.56 -38.73 -20.77
C TYR A 48 -10.79 -38.38 -19.93
N TYR A 49 -11.48 -37.32 -20.33
CA TYR A 49 -12.58 -36.73 -19.61
C TYR A 49 -13.79 -36.62 -20.56
N PRO A 50 -14.82 -37.48 -20.43
CA PRO A 50 -15.99 -37.43 -21.29
C PRO A 50 -16.86 -36.21 -20.98
N LYS A 51 -17.67 -35.78 -21.96
CA LYS A 51 -18.62 -34.66 -21.82
C LYS A 51 -19.59 -34.77 -20.63
N SER A 52 -19.89 -36.00 -20.22
CA SER A 52 -20.71 -36.33 -19.05
C SER A 52 -20.05 -36.00 -17.70
N GLY A 53 -18.74 -35.75 -17.67
CA GLY A 53 -17.94 -35.61 -16.45
C GLY A 53 -17.69 -36.92 -15.70
N SER A 54 -18.14 -38.07 -16.23
CA SER A 54 -17.99 -39.40 -15.63
C SER A 54 -18.28 -40.52 -16.64
N PRO A 55 -17.56 -41.66 -16.61
CA PRO A 55 -16.36 -41.94 -15.81
C PRO A 55 -15.13 -41.20 -16.37
N ILE A 56 -14.31 -40.62 -15.49
CA ILE A 56 -13.01 -40.06 -15.88
C ILE A 56 -11.98 -41.20 -15.92
N PHE A 57 -11.29 -41.36 -17.05
CA PHE A 57 -10.19 -42.32 -17.15
C PHE A 57 -8.85 -41.60 -16.96
N GLN A 58 -8.01 -42.10 -16.07
CA GLN A 58 -6.70 -41.50 -15.78
C GLN A 58 -5.62 -42.56 -15.52
N ARG A 59 -4.41 -42.32 -16.03
CA ARG A 59 -3.19 -43.05 -15.67
C ARG A 59 -2.00 -42.08 -15.51
N GLU A 60 -1.17 -42.32 -14.51
CA GLU A 60 0.10 -41.63 -14.28
C GLU A 60 1.25 -42.63 -14.48
N GLU A 61 1.80 -42.69 -15.68
CA GLU A 61 2.90 -43.60 -16.02
C GLU A 61 4.22 -43.01 -15.51
N PHE A 62 4.78 -43.56 -14.43
CA PHE A 62 6.10 -43.18 -13.93
C PHE A 62 7.19 -43.99 -14.63
N VAL A 63 8.11 -43.30 -15.32
CA VAL A 63 9.06 -43.90 -16.26
C VAL A 63 10.52 -43.65 -15.86
N ASP A 64 11.44 -44.49 -16.36
CA ASP A 64 12.87 -44.41 -16.02
C ASP A 64 13.59 -43.24 -16.70
N SER A 65 13.13 -42.78 -17.88
CA SER A 65 13.72 -41.66 -18.61
C SER A 65 12.71 -40.91 -19.50
N ILE A 66 12.98 -39.62 -19.74
CA ILE A 66 12.39 -38.84 -20.83
C ILE A 66 13.55 -38.15 -21.58
N GLU A 67 13.87 -38.67 -22.75
CA GLU A 67 14.89 -38.15 -23.66
C GLU A 67 14.40 -36.85 -24.32
N ARG A 68 15.35 -35.97 -24.67
CA ARG A 68 15.09 -34.62 -25.22
C ARG A 68 15.97 -34.42 -26.44
N ASN A 69 15.55 -35.01 -27.55
CA ASN A 69 16.35 -35.15 -28.76
C ASN A 69 16.08 -33.95 -29.68
N ILE A 70 16.99 -32.97 -29.74
CA ILE A 70 16.89 -31.87 -30.71
C ILE A 70 17.15 -32.44 -32.11
N THR A 71 16.18 -32.32 -33.01
CA THR A 71 16.21 -32.92 -34.35
C THR A 71 16.72 -31.95 -35.42
N ASP A 72 16.52 -30.64 -35.22
CA ASP A 72 17.17 -29.59 -36.00
C ASP A 72 17.48 -28.37 -35.11
N THR A 73 18.76 -28.07 -34.93
CA THR A 73 19.27 -26.95 -34.12
C THR A 73 18.95 -25.58 -34.73
N SER A 74 18.60 -25.49 -36.02
CA SER A 74 18.32 -24.21 -36.69
C SER A 74 16.88 -23.73 -36.48
N SER A 75 15.89 -24.63 -36.56
CA SER A 75 14.50 -24.36 -36.18
C SER A 75 14.20 -24.62 -34.69
N ASN A 76 15.10 -25.30 -33.97
CA ASN A 76 14.88 -25.88 -32.64
C ASN A 76 13.76 -26.94 -32.60
N ALA A 77 13.51 -27.63 -33.72
CA ALA A 77 12.68 -28.83 -33.75
C ALA A 77 13.24 -29.91 -32.80
N PHE A 78 12.37 -30.61 -32.09
CA PHE A 78 12.77 -31.57 -31.05
C PHE A 78 11.77 -32.71 -30.85
N GLU A 79 12.22 -33.76 -30.20
CA GLU A 79 11.44 -34.92 -29.81
C GLU A 79 11.62 -35.20 -28.31
N LEU A 80 10.50 -35.33 -27.60
CA LEU A 80 10.42 -35.90 -26.27
C LEU A 80 10.15 -37.39 -26.44
N ARG A 81 11.18 -38.21 -26.24
CA ARG A 81 11.10 -39.67 -26.42
C ARG A 81 11.04 -40.35 -25.06
N ILE A 82 10.04 -41.22 -24.88
CA ILE A 82 9.77 -41.95 -23.66
C ILE A 82 9.92 -43.45 -23.97
N PRO A 83 11.06 -44.08 -23.62
CA PRO A 83 11.28 -45.50 -23.87
C PRO A 83 10.14 -46.36 -23.34
N GLY A 84 9.66 -47.28 -24.18
CA GLY A 84 8.52 -48.15 -23.88
C GLY A 84 7.13 -47.55 -24.13
N ILE A 85 6.98 -46.22 -24.23
CA ILE A 85 5.68 -45.56 -24.48
C ILE A 85 5.61 -44.91 -25.87
N GLY A 86 6.66 -44.23 -26.34
CA GLY A 86 6.66 -43.57 -27.65
C GLY A 86 7.26 -42.16 -27.62
N TYR A 87 6.65 -41.20 -28.31
CA TYR A 87 7.16 -39.83 -28.39
C TYR A 87 6.09 -38.74 -28.58
N MET A 88 6.49 -37.51 -28.23
CA MET A 88 5.93 -36.25 -28.75
C MET A 88 7.03 -35.53 -29.55
N ALA A 89 6.73 -35.06 -30.76
CA ALA A 89 7.65 -34.30 -31.59
C ALA A 89 7.10 -32.90 -31.90
N VAL A 90 8.00 -31.93 -32.05
CA VAL A 90 7.74 -30.56 -32.51
C VAL A 90 8.58 -30.32 -33.76
N HIS A 91 7.92 -29.98 -34.86
CA HIS A 91 8.50 -29.84 -36.19
C HIS A 91 9.00 -28.40 -36.44
N ALA A 92 9.79 -28.21 -37.51
CA ALA A 92 10.41 -26.92 -37.85
C ALA A 92 9.44 -25.77 -38.18
N ASN A 93 8.17 -26.09 -38.46
CA ASN A 93 7.05 -25.15 -38.64
C ASN A 93 6.24 -24.92 -37.35
N GLY A 94 6.69 -25.48 -36.21
CA GLY A 94 6.02 -25.45 -34.92
C GLY A 94 4.86 -26.43 -34.75
N THR A 95 4.42 -27.17 -35.77
CA THR A 95 3.38 -28.18 -35.59
C THR A 95 3.90 -29.36 -34.77
N THR A 96 3.00 -30.12 -34.17
CA THR A 96 3.33 -31.18 -33.22
C THR A 96 2.68 -32.51 -33.59
N SER A 97 3.37 -33.59 -33.26
CA SER A 97 2.95 -34.98 -33.49
C SER A 97 3.12 -35.80 -32.23
N TYR A 98 2.09 -36.54 -31.86
CA TYR A 98 2.05 -37.45 -30.71
C TYR A 98 1.91 -38.87 -31.23
N ARG A 99 2.73 -39.79 -30.71
CA ARG A 99 2.63 -41.24 -30.94
C ARG A 99 2.99 -41.94 -29.63
N LEU A 100 1.98 -42.15 -28.79
CA LEU A 100 2.13 -42.66 -27.42
C LEU A 100 1.21 -43.86 -27.21
N SER A 101 1.74 -44.95 -26.65
CA SER A 101 0.97 -46.16 -26.32
C SER A 101 1.46 -46.76 -25.01
N ALA A 102 0.53 -46.92 -24.07
CA ALA A 102 0.70 -47.63 -22.81
C ALA A 102 -0.20 -48.89 -22.79
N PRO A 103 -0.17 -49.74 -21.75
CA PRO A 103 -0.97 -50.97 -21.72
C PRO A 103 -2.49 -50.76 -21.75
N GLU A 104 -2.97 -49.59 -21.30
CA GLU A 104 -4.40 -49.28 -21.12
C GLU A 104 -4.90 -48.09 -21.96
N TRP A 105 -4.03 -47.42 -22.72
CA TRP A 105 -4.39 -46.29 -23.58
C TRP A 105 -3.38 -46.10 -24.72
N SER A 106 -3.83 -45.58 -25.86
CA SER A 106 -2.95 -45.15 -26.95
C SER A 106 -3.49 -43.92 -27.66
N LEU A 107 -2.63 -42.92 -27.89
CA LEU A 107 -2.94 -41.69 -28.60
C LEU A 107 -1.96 -41.48 -29.77
N GLU A 108 -2.51 -41.42 -30.98
CA GLU A 108 -1.87 -40.77 -32.12
C GLU A 108 -2.58 -39.44 -32.37
N ALA A 109 -1.83 -38.34 -32.52
CA ALA A 109 -2.41 -37.05 -32.92
C ALA A 109 -1.41 -36.20 -33.68
N ASP A 110 -1.89 -35.37 -34.60
CA ASP A 110 -1.09 -34.41 -35.36
C ASP A 110 -1.84 -33.07 -35.48
N SER A 111 -1.17 -31.96 -35.20
CA SER A 111 -1.73 -30.61 -35.38
C SER A 111 -1.52 -30.12 -36.82
N ASP A 112 -2.57 -29.62 -37.48
CA ASP A 112 -2.50 -29.16 -38.87
C ASP A 112 -1.77 -27.80 -39.00
N SER A 113 -1.81 -26.97 -37.95
CA SER A 113 -1.20 -25.64 -37.90
C SER A 113 -0.93 -25.19 -36.45
N VAL A 114 -0.29 -24.03 -36.25
CA VAL A 114 -0.02 -23.43 -34.93
C VAL A 114 -0.86 -22.16 -34.73
N THR A 115 -1.71 -22.15 -33.70
CA THR A 115 -2.50 -20.97 -33.30
C THR A 115 -1.77 -20.22 -32.19
N THR A 116 -0.80 -19.38 -32.57
CA THR A 116 0.15 -18.74 -31.63
C THR A 116 -0.49 -17.79 -30.62
N TRP A 117 0.25 -17.48 -29.54
CA TRP A 117 -0.21 -16.60 -28.45
C TRP A 117 -0.75 -15.23 -28.91
N ARG A 118 0.04 -14.56 -29.75
CA ARG A 118 -0.23 -13.31 -30.50
C ARG A 118 0.68 -13.26 -31.72
N ALA A 119 0.31 -12.50 -32.74
CA ALA A 119 1.15 -12.28 -33.93
C ALA A 119 2.38 -11.38 -33.67
N ASP A 120 2.35 -10.54 -32.63
CA ASP A 120 3.39 -9.58 -32.27
C ASP A 120 4.18 -9.94 -31.00
N LYS A 121 3.81 -11.04 -30.32
CA LYS A 121 4.34 -11.42 -29.01
C LYS A 121 4.26 -12.95 -28.84
N ASN A 122 5.41 -13.62 -28.90
CA ASN A 122 5.47 -15.09 -28.96
C ASN A 122 5.17 -15.82 -27.63
N THR A 123 5.01 -15.12 -26.49
CA THR A 123 4.85 -15.75 -25.18
C THR A 123 4.10 -14.84 -24.19
N PRO A 124 3.27 -15.35 -23.24
CA PRO A 124 2.58 -14.54 -22.24
C PRO A 124 3.48 -13.55 -21.48
N GLU A 125 4.66 -14.00 -21.05
CA GLU A 125 5.65 -13.22 -20.30
C GLU A 125 6.23 -12.02 -21.08
N GLY A 126 6.19 -12.03 -22.41
CA GLY A 126 6.80 -11.01 -23.25
C GLY A 126 8.30 -10.83 -22.93
N TRP A 127 8.69 -9.65 -22.46
CA TRP A 127 10.07 -9.33 -22.11
C TRP A 127 10.52 -9.91 -20.76
N MET A 128 9.59 -10.26 -19.86
CA MET A 128 9.91 -10.71 -18.49
C MET A 128 10.63 -12.06 -18.46
N ILE A 129 10.52 -12.85 -19.53
CA ILE A 129 11.13 -14.17 -19.68
C ILE A 129 12.67 -14.16 -19.69
N ASN A 130 13.26 -12.96 -19.76
CA ASN A 130 14.70 -12.72 -19.64
C ASN A 130 15.14 -12.41 -18.19
N LEU A 131 14.20 -12.33 -17.25
CA LEU A 131 14.46 -12.15 -15.82
C LEU A 131 14.65 -13.51 -15.14
N PRO A 132 15.42 -13.60 -14.04
CA PRO A 132 15.62 -14.85 -13.29
C PRO A 132 14.40 -15.17 -12.42
N LEU A 133 13.28 -15.50 -13.05
CA LEU A 133 12.06 -15.93 -12.38
C LEU A 133 12.22 -17.36 -11.83
N PRO A 134 11.59 -17.70 -10.69
CA PRO A 134 11.71 -19.05 -10.11
C PRO A 134 10.96 -20.11 -10.92
N LEU A 135 9.96 -19.69 -11.71
CA LEU A 135 9.13 -20.45 -12.64
C LEU A 135 8.91 -19.57 -13.88
N HIS A 136 8.98 -20.18 -15.07
CA HIS A 136 8.53 -19.58 -16.33
C HIS A 136 7.36 -20.38 -16.93
N TRP A 137 6.47 -19.66 -17.62
CA TRP A 137 5.29 -20.19 -18.32
C TRP A 137 5.26 -19.72 -19.77
N HIS A 138 4.92 -20.63 -20.67
CA HIS A 138 4.81 -20.36 -22.10
C HIS A 138 3.62 -21.09 -22.72
N VAL A 139 2.83 -20.39 -23.53
CA VAL A 139 1.77 -20.95 -24.37
C VAL A 139 2.26 -21.00 -25.81
N HIS A 140 2.42 -22.21 -26.35
CA HIS A 140 2.86 -22.48 -27.72
C HIS A 140 1.70 -22.39 -28.72
N SER A 141 0.55 -22.97 -28.36
CA SER A 141 -0.70 -22.85 -29.13
C SER A 141 -1.91 -22.65 -28.22
N ILE A 142 -2.78 -21.72 -28.59
CA ILE A 142 -4.05 -21.44 -27.89
C ILE A 142 -5.13 -22.45 -28.28
N ASN A 143 -5.26 -22.75 -29.57
CA ASN A 143 -6.32 -23.60 -30.13
C ASN A 143 -5.93 -24.06 -31.55
N SER A 144 -4.94 -24.95 -31.66
CA SER A 144 -4.49 -25.50 -32.95
C SER A 144 -5.47 -26.56 -33.44
N PRO A 145 -5.96 -26.53 -34.71
CA PRO A 145 -6.71 -27.65 -35.26
C PRO A 145 -5.82 -28.90 -35.35
N CYS A 146 -6.39 -30.06 -35.01
CA CYS A 146 -5.68 -31.34 -35.05
C CYS A 146 -6.57 -32.50 -35.54
N SER A 147 -5.92 -33.59 -35.92
CA SER A 147 -6.55 -34.90 -36.11
C SER A 147 -5.98 -35.91 -35.13
N PHE A 148 -6.78 -36.90 -34.72
CA PHE A 148 -6.38 -37.87 -33.70
C PHE A 148 -6.95 -39.28 -33.94
N VAL A 149 -6.30 -40.27 -33.33
CA VAL A 149 -6.76 -41.65 -33.13
C VAL A 149 -6.52 -42.00 -31.66
N LEU A 150 -7.54 -42.52 -31.00
CA LEU A 150 -7.53 -42.82 -29.57
C LEU A 150 -8.04 -44.24 -29.31
N SER A 151 -7.35 -44.97 -28.44
CA SER A 151 -7.84 -46.20 -27.83
C SER A 151 -7.73 -46.12 -26.33
N ILE A 152 -8.79 -46.53 -25.62
CA ILE A 152 -8.82 -46.70 -24.16
C ILE A 152 -9.61 -47.99 -23.88
N PRO A 153 -8.98 -49.17 -23.98
CA PRO A 153 -9.68 -50.44 -23.81
C PRO A 153 -10.45 -50.61 -22.49
N PRO A 154 -9.98 -50.12 -21.32
CA PRO A 154 -10.72 -50.28 -20.05
C PRO A 154 -12.07 -49.58 -19.96
N LEU A 155 -12.36 -48.61 -20.84
CA LEU A 155 -13.67 -47.96 -20.91
C LEU A 155 -14.71 -48.78 -21.69
N GLY A 156 -14.30 -49.72 -22.55
CA GLY A 156 -15.22 -50.59 -23.28
C GLY A 156 -16.29 -49.84 -24.09
N ASP A 157 -17.55 -49.98 -23.69
CA ASP A 157 -18.70 -49.32 -24.30
C ASP A 157 -18.86 -47.85 -23.87
N ASP A 158 -18.30 -47.44 -22.72
CA ASP A 158 -18.30 -46.04 -22.25
C ASP A 158 -17.34 -45.15 -23.07
N HIS A 159 -16.50 -45.72 -23.94
CA HIS A 159 -15.63 -44.96 -24.86
C HIS A 159 -16.38 -44.63 -26.17
N PRO A 160 -16.85 -43.38 -26.39
CA PRO A 160 -17.74 -43.07 -27.51
C PRO A 160 -17.07 -43.28 -28.86
N VAL A 161 -17.80 -43.79 -29.86
CA VAL A 161 -17.22 -44.09 -31.19
C VAL A 161 -16.66 -42.84 -31.87
N ALA A 162 -17.26 -41.66 -31.63
CA ALA A 162 -16.76 -40.37 -32.12
C ALA A 162 -15.38 -39.99 -31.53
N ASP A 163 -15.08 -40.44 -30.32
CA ASP A 163 -13.83 -40.11 -29.60
C ASP A 163 -12.70 -41.09 -29.92
N ARG A 164 -12.95 -42.14 -30.71
CA ARG A 164 -11.93 -43.13 -31.12
C ARG A 164 -11.07 -42.65 -32.30
N LYS A 165 -11.62 -41.79 -33.15
CA LYS A 165 -10.90 -41.16 -34.28
C LYS A 165 -11.70 -39.97 -34.80
N GLY A 166 -11.08 -38.81 -34.91
CA GLY A 166 -11.77 -37.62 -35.39
C GLY A 166 -10.86 -36.42 -35.60
N ARG A 167 -11.48 -35.24 -35.56
CA ARG A 167 -10.82 -33.94 -35.51
C ARG A 167 -11.17 -33.24 -34.21
N GLY A 168 -10.30 -32.33 -33.80
CA GLY A 168 -10.45 -31.55 -32.59
C GLY A 168 -9.49 -30.37 -32.63
N HIS A 169 -9.25 -29.81 -31.45
CA HIS A 169 -8.23 -28.78 -31.25
C HIS A 169 -7.26 -29.18 -30.14
N ILE A 170 -6.07 -28.60 -30.16
CA ILE A 170 -5.04 -28.78 -29.13
C ILE A 170 -4.57 -27.42 -28.59
N HIS A 171 -4.59 -27.31 -27.26
CA HIS A 171 -3.95 -26.25 -26.49
C HIS A 171 -2.64 -26.77 -25.91
N GLN A 172 -1.57 -25.96 -25.98
CA GLN A 172 -0.22 -26.42 -25.66
C GLN A 172 0.53 -25.39 -24.80
N GLU A 173 0.86 -25.79 -23.57
CA GLU A 173 1.66 -25.01 -22.63
C GLU A 173 2.95 -25.72 -22.23
N LYS A 174 3.89 -24.95 -21.67
CA LYS A 174 5.13 -25.43 -21.08
C LYS A 174 5.50 -24.64 -19.84
N ASN A 175 5.96 -25.34 -18.81
CA ASN A 175 6.53 -24.77 -17.59
C ASN A 175 7.96 -25.28 -17.40
N TRP A 176 8.88 -24.42 -16.97
CA TRP A 176 10.21 -24.83 -16.47
C TRP A 176 10.66 -23.91 -15.34
N ALA A 177 11.39 -24.45 -14.38
CA ALA A 177 11.58 -23.77 -13.10
C ALA A 177 12.82 -24.21 -12.32
N ASN A 178 13.09 -23.49 -11.24
CA ASN A 178 13.85 -23.97 -10.09
C ASN A 178 12.95 -24.69 -9.07
N SER A 179 11.67 -24.33 -8.96
CA SER A 179 10.71 -24.96 -8.03
C SER A 179 9.26 -24.71 -8.46
N PHE A 180 8.36 -25.66 -8.17
CA PHE A 180 6.92 -25.44 -8.34
C PHE A 180 6.37 -24.49 -7.25
N PRO A 181 5.32 -23.68 -7.51
CA PRO A 181 4.78 -22.73 -6.52
C PRO A 181 4.11 -23.39 -5.31
N ASP A 182 4.15 -22.75 -4.15
CA ASP A 182 3.51 -23.22 -2.90
C ASP A 182 1.97 -23.34 -3.03
N ALA A 183 1.39 -22.51 -3.89
CA ALA A 183 0.00 -22.59 -4.33
C ALA A 183 -0.08 -22.08 -5.76
N HIS A 184 -0.77 -22.82 -6.64
CA HIS A 184 -0.96 -22.47 -8.04
C HIS A 184 -2.44 -22.60 -8.43
N MET A 185 -2.90 -21.75 -9.33
CA MET A 185 -4.23 -21.75 -9.92
C MET A 185 -4.09 -21.52 -11.42
N TRP A 186 -4.73 -22.39 -12.20
CA TRP A 186 -4.78 -22.35 -13.66
C TRP A 186 -6.24 -22.37 -14.09
N VAL A 187 -6.60 -21.53 -15.05
CA VAL A 187 -7.97 -21.41 -15.58
C VAL A 187 -7.87 -21.16 -17.07
N GLN A 188 -8.57 -21.97 -17.87
CA GLN A 188 -8.61 -21.84 -19.33
C GLN A 188 -10.04 -22.04 -19.84
N ALA A 189 -10.50 -21.17 -20.74
CA ALA A 189 -11.68 -21.38 -21.56
C ALA A 189 -11.43 -20.92 -23.01
N PHE A 190 -12.08 -21.60 -23.95
CA PHE A 190 -12.12 -21.22 -25.36
C PHE A 190 -13.52 -21.48 -25.93
N ASN A 191 -13.98 -20.60 -26.82
CA ASN A 191 -15.26 -20.68 -27.50
C ASN A 191 -15.01 -20.63 -29.01
N THR A 192 -15.12 -21.80 -29.65
CA THR A 192 -14.84 -22.01 -31.07
C THR A 192 -15.82 -21.30 -32.01
N ASN A 193 -17.01 -20.93 -31.54
CA ASN A 193 -17.99 -20.22 -32.38
C ASN A 193 -17.59 -18.76 -32.57
N ASP A 194 -17.27 -18.08 -31.47
CA ASP A 194 -16.93 -16.65 -31.46
C ASP A 194 -15.42 -16.39 -31.60
N GLN A 195 -14.61 -17.45 -31.61
CA GLN A 195 -13.13 -17.42 -31.57
C GLN A 195 -12.60 -16.59 -30.40
N THR A 196 -13.28 -16.70 -29.25
CA THR A 196 -12.89 -16.02 -28.00
C THR A 196 -12.26 -16.99 -27.02
N GLY A 197 -11.35 -16.50 -26.18
CA GLY A 197 -10.67 -17.33 -25.21
C GLY A 197 -10.02 -16.54 -24.09
N VAL A 198 -9.84 -17.20 -22.95
CA VAL A 198 -9.13 -16.67 -21.80
C VAL A 198 -8.25 -17.76 -21.20
N CYS A 199 -7.04 -17.40 -20.80
CA CYS A 199 -6.26 -18.24 -19.90
C CYS A 199 -5.61 -17.41 -18.79
N LEU A 200 -5.41 -18.06 -17.66
CA LEU A 200 -4.75 -17.55 -16.48
C LEU A 200 -3.88 -18.64 -15.87
N ALA A 201 -2.66 -18.27 -15.48
CA ALA A 201 -1.76 -19.08 -14.67
C ALA A 201 -1.14 -18.20 -13.59
N GLY A 202 -1.02 -18.70 -12.36
CA GLY A 202 -0.38 -17.94 -11.28
C GLY A 202 -0.66 -18.48 -9.89
N GLY A 203 -0.30 -17.70 -8.87
CA GLY A 203 -0.43 -18.09 -7.46
C GLY A 203 0.69 -17.52 -6.61
N LYS A 204 1.08 -18.25 -5.55
CA LYS A 204 2.06 -17.79 -4.55
C LYS A 204 3.49 -18.05 -5.01
N ILE A 205 4.23 -16.97 -5.26
CA ILE A 205 5.62 -16.99 -5.73
C ILE A 205 6.42 -15.97 -4.92
N MET A 206 7.50 -16.43 -4.25
CA MET A 206 8.41 -15.60 -3.45
C MET A 206 7.70 -14.71 -2.42
N GLY A 207 6.66 -15.25 -1.75
CA GLY A 207 5.85 -14.54 -0.76
C GLY A 207 4.78 -13.60 -1.32
N GLN A 208 4.81 -13.29 -2.62
CA GLN A 208 3.79 -12.52 -3.32
C GLN A 208 2.72 -13.46 -3.90
N THR A 209 1.55 -12.93 -4.25
CA THR A 209 0.64 -13.61 -5.20
C THR A 209 0.70 -12.89 -6.54
N ALA A 210 1.06 -13.61 -7.60
CA ALA A 210 1.21 -13.06 -8.95
C ALA A 210 0.49 -13.94 -9.97
N TYR A 211 -0.14 -13.30 -10.95
CA TYR A 211 -0.83 -13.96 -12.06
C TYR A 211 -0.35 -13.44 -13.41
N MET A 212 -0.48 -14.27 -14.43
CA MET A 212 -0.52 -13.85 -15.82
C MET A 212 -1.89 -14.23 -16.37
N LEU A 213 -2.57 -13.28 -17.01
CA LEU A 213 -3.88 -13.49 -17.63
C LEU A 213 -3.85 -12.92 -19.05
N GLY A 214 -4.35 -13.68 -20.03
CA GLY A 214 -4.58 -13.21 -21.38
C GLY A 214 -6.01 -13.46 -21.82
N TYR A 215 -6.63 -12.47 -22.48
CA TYR A 215 -7.93 -12.58 -23.13
C TYR A 215 -7.80 -12.33 -24.64
N ARG A 216 -8.54 -13.09 -25.44
CA ARG A 216 -8.53 -13.07 -26.90
C ARG A 216 -9.96 -13.05 -27.45
N SER A 217 -10.13 -12.29 -28.52
CA SER A 217 -11.31 -12.21 -29.37
C SER A 217 -10.90 -11.60 -30.72
N ASN A 218 -11.78 -11.63 -31.71
CA ASN A 218 -11.50 -11.04 -33.03
C ASN A 218 -11.29 -9.52 -33.01
N ASP A 219 -11.84 -8.83 -32.00
CA ASP A 219 -11.83 -7.38 -31.82
C ASP A 219 -10.91 -6.90 -30.68
N LEU A 220 -10.63 -7.74 -29.66
CA LEU A 220 -9.88 -7.35 -28.47
C LEU A 220 -8.83 -8.38 -28.02
N VAL A 221 -7.61 -7.89 -27.75
CA VAL A 221 -6.46 -8.66 -27.26
C VAL A 221 -5.89 -7.98 -26.01
N LEU A 222 -6.10 -8.58 -24.84
CA LEU A 222 -5.59 -8.08 -23.55
C LEU A 222 -4.57 -9.05 -22.95
N ASP A 223 -3.50 -8.51 -22.38
CA ASP A 223 -2.57 -9.24 -21.51
C ASP A 223 -2.42 -8.45 -20.19
N PHE A 224 -2.60 -9.12 -19.06
CA PHE A 224 -2.30 -8.60 -17.73
C PHE A 224 -1.14 -9.38 -17.14
N VAL A 225 -0.06 -8.65 -16.85
CA VAL A 225 1.23 -9.17 -16.36
C VAL A 225 1.75 -8.27 -15.22
N PRO A 226 2.67 -8.76 -14.38
CA PRO A 226 3.37 -7.92 -13.41
C PRO A 226 3.91 -6.61 -14.02
N PRO A 227 3.75 -5.46 -13.33
CA PRO A 227 3.29 -5.29 -11.95
C PRO A 227 1.77 -5.21 -11.76
N PHE A 228 0.96 -5.19 -12.83
CA PHE A 228 -0.49 -4.98 -12.73
C PHE A 228 -1.22 -6.16 -12.07
N SER A 229 -0.79 -7.39 -12.37
CA SER A 229 -1.36 -8.63 -11.83
C SER A 229 -0.55 -9.19 -10.63
N VAL A 230 -0.16 -8.32 -9.69
CA VAL A 230 0.58 -8.70 -8.46
C VAL A 230 -0.05 -8.15 -7.19
N SER A 231 -0.24 -9.02 -6.21
CA SER A 231 -0.50 -8.69 -4.81
C SER A 231 0.77 -8.85 -3.99
N TYR A 232 1.36 -7.72 -3.62
CA TYR A 232 2.57 -7.68 -2.81
C TYR A 232 2.25 -8.02 -1.35
N LEU A 233 3.03 -8.93 -0.77
CA LEU A 233 2.90 -9.48 0.59
C LEU A 233 1.55 -10.15 0.89
N ASN A 234 0.78 -10.53 -0.15
CA ASN A 234 -0.61 -11.01 -0.06
C ASN A 234 -1.56 -10.03 0.68
N MET A 235 -1.20 -8.76 0.75
CA MET A 235 -2.01 -7.71 1.39
C MET A 235 -2.92 -7.03 0.36
N PRO A 236 -4.25 -7.02 0.54
CA PRO A 236 -5.16 -6.39 -0.43
C PRO A 236 -4.85 -4.91 -0.72
N PHE A 237 -4.43 -4.16 0.30
CA PHE A 237 -4.06 -2.74 0.18
C PHE A 237 -2.71 -2.48 -0.52
N LEU A 238 -1.94 -3.52 -0.85
CA LEU A 238 -0.72 -3.43 -1.66
C LEU A 238 -0.91 -3.95 -3.10
N SER A 239 -2.15 -4.16 -3.53
CA SER A 239 -2.49 -4.57 -4.90
C SER A 239 -3.46 -3.57 -5.54
N PRO A 240 -2.98 -2.38 -5.97
CA PRO A 240 -3.85 -1.32 -6.52
C PRO A 240 -4.49 -1.68 -7.86
N PHE A 241 -4.04 -2.76 -8.49
CA PHE A 241 -4.40 -3.19 -9.85
C PHE A 241 -4.96 -4.63 -9.90
N MET A 242 -5.03 -5.34 -8.77
CA MET A 242 -5.54 -6.71 -8.74
C MET A 242 -6.23 -7.04 -7.42
N SER A 243 -7.34 -7.77 -7.48
CA SER A 243 -7.90 -8.49 -6.35
C SER A 243 -8.23 -9.93 -6.78
N VAL A 244 -8.04 -10.87 -5.87
CA VAL A 244 -8.24 -12.31 -6.10
C VAL A 244 -8.96 -12.89 -4.91
N ASP A 245 -9.98 -13.70 -5.16
CA ASP A 245 -10.76 -14.41 -4.15
C ASP A 245 -10.86 -15.90 -4.54
N ILE A 246 -10.71 -16.79 -3.57
CA ILE A 246 -10.62 -18.23 -3.79
C ILE A 246 -11.42 -18.96 -2.70
N ASP A 247 -12.61 -19.42 -3.06
CA ASP A 247 -13.49 -20.18 -2.18
C ASP A 247 -13.41 -21.68 -2.52
N TRP A 248 -12.60 -22.38 -1.74
CA TRP A 248 -12.44 -23.83 -1.81
C TRP A 248 -13.71 -24.60 -1.45
N GLU A 249 -14.63 -24.02 -0.68
CA GLU A 249 -15.87 -24.69 -0.26
C GLU A 249 -16.91 -24.65 -1.38
N THR A 250 -17.12 -23.51 -2.04
CA THR A 250 -18.02 -23.41 -3.21
C THR A 250 -17.38 -23.85 -4.52
N ARG A 251 -16.07 -24.16 -4.54
CA ARG A 251 -15.27 -24.42 -5.75
C ARG A 251 -15.34 -23.25 -6.74
N SER A 252 -15.15 -22.03 -6.22
CA SER A 252 -15.13 -20.81 -7.02
C SER A 252 -13.83 -20.03 -6.88
N PHE A 253 -13.47 -19.37 -7.97
CA PHE A 253 -12.29 -18.52 -8.10
C PHE A 253 -12.72 -17.24 -8.81
N SER A 254 -12.29 -16.07 -8.31
CA SER A 254 -12.45 -14.83 -9.04
C SER A 254 -11.21 -13.95 -8.99
N ILE A 255 -11.00 -13.22 -10.07
CA ILE A 255 -9.94 -12.22 -10.20
C ILE A 255 -10.51 -10.98 -10.87
N SER A 256 -10.20 -9.82 -10.30
CA SER A 256 -10.44 -8.51 -10.89
C SER A 256 -9.09 -7.84 -11.09
N VAL A 257 -8.65 -7.69 -12.32
CA VAL A 257 -7.34 -7.11 -12.68
C VAL A 257 -7.51 -5.89 -13.58
N SER A 258 -6.67 -4.86 -13.42
CA SER A 258 -6.71 -3.63 -14.21
C SER A 258 -5.33 -3.12 -14.61
N ASN A 259 -5.28 -2.38 -15.70
CA ASN A 259 -4.19 -1.51 -16.08
C ASN A 259 -4.74 -0.07 -16.24
N TYR A 260 -3.97 0.85 -16.83
CA TYR A 260 -4.39 2.26 -16.95
C TYR A 260 -5.58 2.50 -17.90
N VAL A 261 -5.99 1.51 -18.70
CA VAL A 261 -7.04 1.65 -19.73
C VAL A 261 -8.13 0.58 -19.59
N ASN A 262 -7.75 -0.65 -19.25
CA ASN A 262 -8.65 -1.80 -19.24
C ASN A 262 -8.73 -2.46 -17.85
N LYS A 263 -9.92 -2.89 -17.45
CA LYS A 263 -10.19 -3.80 -16.32
C LYS A 263 -10.85 -5.07 -16.85
N LEU A 264 -10.44 -6.22 -16.32
CA LEU A 264 -11.06 -7.52 -16.58
C LEU A 264 -11.45 -8.17 -15.25
N GLU A 265 -12.70 -8.59 -15.14
CA GLU A 265 -13.20 -9.50 -14.10
C GLU A 265 -13.39 -10.89 -14.69
N LEU A 266 -12.82 -11.91 -14.06
CA LEU A 266 -13.04 -13.32 -14.38
C LEU A 266 -13.61 -14.04 -13.16
N LYS A 267 -14.62 -14.88 -13.36
CA LYS A 267 -15.27 -15.68 -12.31
C LYS A 267 -15.42 -17.12 -12.80
N ALA A 268 -14.62 -18.03 -12.26
CA ALA A 268 -14.69 -19.46 -12.52
C ALA A 268 -15.44 -20.19 -11.39
N ARG A 269 -16.33 -21.12 -11.75
CA ARG A 269 -17.10 -21.96 -10.81
C ARG A 269 -17.26 -23.37 -11.37
N ALA A 270 -17.01 -24.39 -10.56
CA ALA A 270 -17.28 -25.78 -10.91
C ALA A 270 -18.19 -26.46 -9.86
N PRO A 271 -18.89 -27.55 -10.19
CA PRO A 271 -19.62 -28.36 -9.20
C PRO A 271 -18.71 -28.84 -8.07
N LYS A 272 -19.26 -29.03 -6.86
CA LYS A 272 -18.47 -29.52 -5.71
C LYS A 272 -17.90 -30.91 -5.99
N GLU A 273 -18.79 -31.84 -6.36
CA GLU A 273 -18.56 -33.19 -6.91
C GLU A 273 -19.81 -33.59 -7.73
N PRO A 274 -19.75 -34.51 -8.71
CA PRO A 274 -18.58 -35.19 -9.26
C PRO A 274 -17.78 -34.28 -10.22
N GLY A 275 -16.88 -34.87 -11.03
CA GLY A 275 -16.22 -34.17 -12.14
C GLY A 275 -14.84 -33.58 -11.85
N TRP A 276 -14.22 -33.91 -10.71
CA TRP A 276 -12.84 -33.54 -10.36
C TRP A 276 -11.92 -34.75 -10.41
N PHE A 277 -10.70 -34.57 -10.92
CA PHE A 277 -9.61 -35.55 -10.84
C PHE A 277 -8.39 -34.94 -10.13
N GLY A 278 -7.49 -35.80 -9.62
CA GLY A 278 -6.24 -35.40 -8.98
C GLY A 278 -5.07 -35.47 -9.96
N LEU A 279 -4.00 -34.73 -9.69
CA LEU A 279 -2.76 -34.78 -10.48
C LEU A 279 -1.53 -34.76 -9.57
N ALA A 280 -0.52 -35.53 -9.93
CA ALA A 280 0.79 -35.46 -9.30
C ALA A 280 1.58 -34.22 -9.74
N SER A 281 2.16 -33.51 -8.78
CA SER A 281 2.88 -32.24 -9.02
C SER A 281 4.40 -32.41 -8.83
N PRO A 282 5.24 -31.72 -9.62
CA PRO A 282 6.69 -31.84 -9.54
C PRO A 282 7.25 -31.09 -8.32
N PHE A 283 7.95 -31.81 -7.44
CA PHE A 283 8.76 -31.26 -6.35
C PHE A 283 10.22 -31.72 -6.49
N PRO A 284 11.19 -31.08 -5.82
CA PRO A 284 12.62 -31.46 -5.91
C PRO A 284 12.92 -32.93 -5.54
N ASP A 285 12.08 -33.56 -4.71
CA ASP A 285 12.13 -34.97 -4.31
C ASP A 285 11.41 -35.94 -5.28
N GLY A 286 10.55 -35.44 -6.16
CA GLY A 286 9.78 -36.24 -7.11
C GLY A 286 8.38 -35.70 -7.43
N HIS A 287 7.64 -36.44 -8.26
CA HIS A 287 6.22 -36.18 -8.48
C HIS A 287 5.38 -36.68 -7.30
N ARG A 288 4.79 -35.74 -6.53
CA ARG A 288 3.94 -36.05 -5.36
C ARG A 288 2.49 -36.23 -5.79
N PRO A 289 1.84 -37.39 -5.54
CA PRO A 289 0.53 -37.72 -6.08
C PRO A 289 -0.61 -36.90 -5.46
N ASN A 290 -1.66 -36.64 -6.25
CA ASN A 290 -2.90 -35.94 -5.82
C ASN A 290 -2.68 -34.57 -5.16
N PHE A 291 -1.62 -33.85 -5.53
CA PHE A 291 -1.30 -32.54 -4.97
C PHE A 291 -2.06 -31.41 -5.69
N CYS A 292 -2.22 -31.51 -7.01
CA CYS A 292 -3.16 -30.69 -7.79
C CYS A 292 -4.52 -31.40 -7.93
N ARG A 293 -5.57 -30.62 -8.23
CA ARG A 293 -6.89 -31.11 -8.67
C ARG A 293 -7.42 -30.25 -9.81
N GLU A 294 -8.12 -30.87 -10.75
CA GLU A 294 -8.59 -30.23 -11.98
C GLU A 294 -10.02 -30.70 -12.36
N SER A 295 -10.75 -29.88 -13.11
CA SER A 295 -12.09 -30.18 -13.61
C SER A 295 -12.36 -29.41 -14.92
N PHE A 296 -12.97 -30.08 -15.90
CA PHE A 296 -13.36 -29.45 -17.18
C PHE A 296 -14.83 -29.02 -17.26
N ILE A 297 -15.63 -29.24 -16.22
CA ILE A 297 -17.03 -28.77 -16.14
C ILE A 297 -17.16 -27.43 -15.40
N ALA A 298 -16.14 -26.58 -15.49
CA ALA A 298 -16.14 -25.24 -14.93
C ALA A 298 -16.87 -24.25 -15.86
N THR A 299 -17.80 -23.47 -15.30
CA THR A 299 -18.33 -22.25 -15.94
C THR A 299 -17.38 -21.10 -15.67
N ILE A 300 -16.99 -20.36 -16.70
CA ILE A 300 -16.06 -19.21 -16.61
C ILE A 300 -16.75 -18.00 -17.22
N ASP A 301 -17.15 -17.05 -16.37
CA ASP A 301 -17.63 -15.74 -16.82
C ASP A 301 -16.44 -14.78 -16.96
N VAL A 302 -16.44 -13.95 -18.01
CA VAL A 302 -15.46 -12.86 -18.19
C VAL A 302 -16.22 -11.57 -18.51
N THR A 303 -15.90 -10.49 -17.80
CA THR A 303 -16.44 -9.15 -18.02
C THR A 303 -15.29 -8.16 -18.19
N ILE A 304 -15.34 -7.35 -19.24
CA ILE A 304 -14.27 -6.40 -19.59
C ILE A 304 -14.84 -4.98 -19.59
N TYR A 305 -14.06 -4.05 -19.04
CA TYR A 305 -14.35 -2.63 -18.97
C TYR A 305 -13.18 -1.85 -19.56
N GLU A 306 -13.46 -0.88 -20.41
CA GLU A 306 -12.49 0.07 -20.96
C GLU A 306 -12.79 1.47 -20.41
N SER A 307 -11.75 2.26 -20.11
CA SER A 307 -11.91 3.64 -19.65
C SER A 307 -12.02 4.60 -20.84
N GLU A 308 -13.15 5.28 -20.97
CA GLU A 308 -13.25 6.45 -21.85
C GLU A 308 -12.24 7.52 -21.40
N GLY A 309 -11.27 7.82 -22.26
CA GLY A 309 -10.18 8.75 -21.94
C GLY A 309 -10.68 10.18 -21.66
N CYS A 310 -9.97 10.90 -20.79
CA CYS A 310 -10.42 12.21 -20.28
C CYS A 310 -10.54 13.29 -21.39
N HIS A 311 -11.74 13.39 -21.95
CA HIS A 311 -12.15 14.45 -22.86
C HIS A 311 -13.44 15.12 -22.37
N GLN A 312 -13.27 16.37 -21.93
CA GLN A 312 -14.31 17.35 -21.58
C GLN A 312 -15.13 17.07 -20.30
N CYS A 313 -14.79 17.81 -19.24
CA CYS A 313 -15.56 17.89 -18.02
C CYS A 313 -16.89 18.63 -18.24
N HIS A 314 -18.01 17.91 -18.37
CA HIS A 314 -19.34 18.43 -18.06
C HIS A 314 -20.23 17.32 -17.48
N ALA A 315 -21.10 17.70 -16.54
CA ALA A 315 -21.82 16.74 -15.70
C ALA A 315 -23.10 16.19 -16.35
N THR A 316 -23.20 14.87 -16.44
CA THR A 316 -24.46 14.12 -16.40
C THR A 316 -24.20 12.71 -15.83
N ALA A 317 -25.24 12.05 -15.33
CA ALA A 317 -25.11 10.75 -14.65
C ALA A 317 -24.67 9.62 -15.61
N PRO A 318 -23.93 8.61 -15.11
CA PRO A 318 -23.50 7.48 -15.94
C PRO A 318 -24.70 6.69 -16.47
N ARG A 319 -24.69 6.38 -17.76
CA ARG A 319 -25.63 5.42 -18.35
C ARG A 319 -25.06 4.01 -18.16
N LEU A 320 -25.89 3.10 -17.66
CA LEU A 320 -25.58 1.68 -17.68
C LEU A 320 -25.60 1.18 -19.13
N HIS A 321 -24.52 0.51 -19.54
CA HIS A 321 -24.54 -0.42 -20.67
C HIS A 321 -24.33 -1.84 -20.13
N GLU A 322 -25.42 -2.41 -19.62
CA GLU A 322 -25.53 -3.87 -19.55
C GLU A 322 -25.51 -4.40 -20.99
N ARG A 323 -24.55 -5.30 -21.28
CA ARG A 323 -24.58 -6.14 -22.48
C ARG A 323 -25.18 -7.48 -22.10
N ASP A 324 -26.51 -7.54 -22.08
CA ASP A 324 -27.23 -8.80 -21.93
C ASP A 324 -26.89 -9.76 -23.08
N LEU A 325 -26.18 -10.84 -22.76
CA LEU A 325 -26.05 -11.99 -23.67
C LEU A 325 -27.27 -12.90 -23.53
N TYR A 326 -28.37 -12.50 -24.16
CA TYR A 326 -29.57 -13.33 -24.29
C TYR A 326 -29.94 -13.63 -25.75
N HIS A 327 -30.70 -14.71 -25.90
CA HIS A 327 -30.98 -15.45 -27.13
C HIS A 327 -31.16 -14.66 -28.44
N SER A 328 -30.59 -15.23 -29.49
CA SER A 328 -30.72 -14.84 -30.88
C SER A 328 -32.18 -14.68 -31.36
N ASN A 329 -32.49 -13.55 -32.01
CA ASN A 329 -33.31 -13.54 -33.23
C ASN A 329 -33.20 -12.23 -34.05
N CYS A 330 -33.47 -12.37 -35.35
CA CYS A 330 -33.13 -11.50 -36.49
C CYS A 330 -33.72 -10.05 -36.56
N GLN A 331 -33.19 -9.30 -37.56
CA GLN A 331 -33.79 -8.21 -38.37
C GLN A 331 -33.61 -6.70 -38.01
N SER A 332 -32.46 -6.16 -38.44
CA SER A 332 -32.27 -5.08 -39.45
C SER A 332 -33.08 -3.74 -39.46
N THR A 333 -32.32 -2.64 -39.73
CA THR A 333 -32.63 -1.37 -40.46
C THR A 333 -32.45 -0.02 -39.71
N LEU A 334 -32.40 1.07 -40.49
CA LEU A 334 -31.85 2.44 -40.27
C LEU A 334 -32.68 3.45 -41.14
N PRO A 335 -32.47 4.80 -41.20
CA PRO A 335 -31.69 5.76 -40.35
C PRO A 335 -32.41 7.14 -40.07
N SER A 336 -31.69 8.10 -39.44
CA SER A 336 -31.40 9.48 -39.95
C SER A 336 -31.86 10.76 -39.18
N ALA A 337 -31.03 11.82 -39.33
CA ALA A 337 -31.26 13.28 -39.21
C ALA A 337 -31.51 13.95 -37.81
N SER A 338 -31.26 15.26 -37.55
CA SER A 338 -30.32 16.30 -38.08
C SER A 338 -30.43 17.64 -37.27
N ASN A 339 -29.48 18.59 -37.46
CA ASN A 339 -29.53 20.08 -37.26
C ASN A 339 -28.76 20.77 -36.10
N THR A 340 -28.67 22.12 -36.18
CA THR A 340 -27.53 23.00 -35.77
C THR A 340 -28.01 24.47 -35.57
N ILE A 341 -27.25 25.39 -34.90
CA ILE A 341 -27.00 26.86 -35.23
C ILE A 341 -26.77 27.86 -34.02
N GLU A 342 -25.64 28.61 -34.07
CA GLU A 342 -25.28 30.03 -33.66
C GLU A 342 -25.69 30.73 -32.31
N LYS A 343 -25.34 32.03 -32.02
CA LYS A 343 -24.01 32.71 -31.74
C LYS A 343 -24.18 34.25 -31.40
N ASN A 344 -23.13 34.92 -30.85
CA ASN A 344 -22.89 36.40 -30.57
C ASN A 344 -23.10 36.92 -29.11
N GLY A 345 -22.58 38.08 -28.62
CA GLY A 345 -21.50 39.01 -29.11
C GLY A 345 -21.49 40.48 -28.55
N ALA A 346 -20.29 41.03 -28.21
CA ALA A 346 -19.88 42.48 -28.07
C ALA A 346 -20.46 43.42 -26.94
N LEU A 347 -20.00 44.68 -26.69
CA LEU A 347 -18.66 45.23 -26.28
C LEU A 347 -18.72 46.74 -25.80
N SER A 348 -17.69 47.27 -25.09
CA SER A 348 -17.27 48.72 -24.87
C SER A 348 -17.99 49.63 -23.80
N SER A 349 -17.48 50.79 -23.29
CA SER A 349 -16.10 51.25 -22.85
C SER A 349 -16.04 52.70 -22.19
N ILE A 350 -15.20 52.93 -21.13
CA ILE A 350 -14.44 54.21 -20.78
C ILE A 350 -15.29 55.46 -20.27
N PRO A 351 -14.83 56.62 -19.66
CA PRO A 351 -13.51 57.23 -19.24
C PRO A 351 -13.31 57.92 -17.82
N MET A 352 -12.03 58.11 -17.40
CA MET A 352 -11.25 59.22 -16.73
C MET A 352 -11.80 60.34 -15.76
N ALA A 353 -11.00 60.66 -14.71
CA ALA A 353 -10.76 62.01 -14.10
C ALA A 353 -9.47 62.07 -13.20
N PHE A 354 -9.01 63.27 -12.74
CA PHE A 354 -7.66 63.56 -12.15
C PHE A 354 -7.66 64.11 -10.69
N LEU A 355 -6.54 63.95 -9.94
CA LEU A 355 -5.78 65.04 -9.25
C LEU A 355 -4.45 64.58 -8.57
N ASP A 356 -3.63 65.53 -8.08
CA ASP A 356 -2.17 65.38 -7.82
C ASP A 356 -1.67 65.95 -6.45
N ARG A 357 -0.52 65.46 -5.92
CA ARG A 357 0.27 66.10 -4.84
C ARG A 357 1.70 65.53 -4.64
N THR A 358 2.58 66.31 -4.03
CA THR A 358 4.05 66.23 -4.16
C THR A 358 4.84 65.78 -2.91
N GLY A 359 6.07 65.30 -3.11
CA GLY A 359 7.06 65.00 -2.04
C GLY A 359 8.43 64.55 -2.60
N SER A 360 9.54 64.98 -2.00
CA SER A 360 10.90 64.85 -2.58
C SER A 360 11.92 64.16 -1.67
N THR A 361 12.67 63.20 -2.22
CA THR A 361 13.92 62.66 -1.63
C THR A 361 14.94 62.36 -2.75
N ARG A 362 16.22 62.75 -2.55
CA ARG A 362 17.31 62.53 -3.52
C ARG A 362 17.67 61.05 -3.62
N LYS A 363 17.59 60.46 -4.82
CA LYS A 363 18.02 59.07 -5.09
C LYS A 363 19.44 59.05 -5.66
N ARG A 364 20.18 57.96 -5.37
CA ARG A 364 21.48 57.67 -6.03
C ARG A 364 21.29 57.61 -7.55
N SER A 365 22.25 58.11 -8.32
CA SER A 365 22.23 58.01 -9.78
C SER A 365 22.26 56.55 -10.23
N ARG A 366 21.60 56.27 -11.36
CA ARG A 366 21.46 54.92 -11.92
C ARG A 366 22.48 54.72 -13.03
N ALA A 367 22.96 53.49 -13.19
CA ALA A 367 23.82 53.13 -14.32
C ALA A 367 23.10 53.34 -15.66
N CYS A 368 23.85 53.76 -16.68
CA CYS A 368 23.40 53.72 -18.06
C CYS A 368 23.23 52.26 -18.53
N GLU A 369 22.44 52.07 -19.59
CA GLU A 369 22.07 50.73 -20.06
C GLU A 369 23.28 49.88 -20.44
N GLU A 370 24.31 50.47 -21.05
CA GLU A 370 25.49 49.75 -21.51
C GLU A 370 26.51 49.39 -20.41
N CYS A 371 26.51 50.10 -19.27
CA CYS A 371 27.24 49.67 -18.09
C CYS A 371 26.43 48.66 -17.25
N HIS A 372 25.10 48.79 -17.24
CA HIS A 372 24.20 47.84 -16.60
C HIS A 372 24.21 46.47 -17.30
N ARG A 373 24.12 46.44 -18.64
CA ARG A 373 24.17 45.23 -19.48
C ARG A 373 25.45 44.41 -19.25
N LEU A 374 26.57 45.09 -19.08
CA LEU A 374 27.89 44.50 -18.84
C LEU A 374 28.25 44.35 -17.34
N LYS A 375 27.32 44.66 -16.43
CA LYS A 375 27.46 44.53 -14.96
C LYS A 375 28.69 45.23 -14.35
N ILE A 376 29.07 46.39 -14.89
CA ILE A 376 30.23 47.18 -14.42
C ILE A 376 29.82 48.53 -13.82
N LYS A 377 30.72 49.12 -13.02
CA LYS A 377 30.49 50.42 -12.37
C LYS A 377 30.24 51.52 -13.43
N CYS A 378 29.20 52.31 -13.23
CA CYS A 378 28.86 53.45 -14.06
C CYS A 378 29.06 54.74 -13.27
N ASP A 379 30.20 55.41 -13.49
CA ASP A 379 30.49 56.70 -12.84
C ASP A 379 30.12 57.88 -13.74
N VAL A 380 29.39 58.83 -13.17
CA VAL A 380 28.86 60.04 -13.82
C VAL A 380 29.18 61.28 -12.97
N SER A 381 30.26 61.20 -12.18
CA SER A 381 30.56 62.11 -11.07
C SER A 381 31.41 63.32 -11.45
N THR A 382 31.99 63.34 -12.66
CA THR A 382 33.00 64.33 -13.09
C THR A 382 32.76 64.93 -14.48
N SER A 383 31.74 64.48 -15.21
CA SER A 383 31.49 64.82 -16.62
C SER A 383 30.36 65.85 -16.79
N LEU A 384 30.72 67.07 -17.24
CA LEU A 384 29.80 68.20 -17.49
C LEU A 384 28.69 67.94 -18.53
N GLY A 385 28.78 66.84 -19.30
CA GLY A 385 27.78 66.42 -20.29
C GLY A 385 26.80 65.34 -19.82
N GLY A 386 26.85 64.88 -18.57
CA GLY A 386 25.95 63.84 -18.03
C GLY A 386 26.16 62.42 -18.57
N THR A 387 27.10 62.23 -19.50
CA THR A 387 27.55 60.91 -19.97
C THR A 387 28.49 60.27 -18.93
N CYS A 388 28.46 58.95 -18.78
CA CYS A 388 29.36 58.26 -17.87
C CYS A 388 30.80 58.22 -18.44
N GLU A 389 31.80 58.20 -17.56
CA GLU A 389 33.22 58.27 -17.94
C GLU A 389 33.60 57.22 -19.01
N ARG A 390 33.11 55.97 -18.84
CA ARG A 390 33.32 54.89 -19.81
C ARG A 390 32.72 55.23 -21.17
N CYS A 391 31.43 55.56 -21.24
CA CYS A 391 30.74 55.86 -22.49
C CYS A 391 31.38 57.04 -23.22
N SER A 392 31.79 58.08 -22.47
CA SER A 392 32.54 59.21 -23.00
C SER A 392 33.87 58.78 -23.62
N ARG A 393 34.65 57.92 -22.94
CA ARG A 393 35.96 57.46 -23.44
C ARG A 393 35.86 56.49 -24.63
N THR A 394 34.79 55.72 -24.73
CA THR A 394 34.54 54.81 -25.87
C THR A 394 33.72 55.44 -26.99
N ASN A 395 33.37 56.73 -26.88
CA ASN A 395 32.49 57.44 -27.80
C ASN A 395 31.16 56.70 -28.08
N LEU A 396 30.54 56.16 -27.02
CA LEU A 396 29.27 55.44 -27.06
C LEU A 396 28.15 56.29 -26.43
N GLU A 397 26.94 56.18 -26.95
CA GLU A 397 25.77 56.87 -26.42
C GLU A 397 25.43 56.38 -24.99
N CYS A 398 25.18 57.31 -24.08
CA CYS A 398 25.07 57.03 -22.64
C CYS A 398 23.63 57.15 -22.12
N ILE A 399 22.73 56.30 -22.62
CA ILE A 399 21.31 56.33 -22.27
C ILE A 399 21.08 55.84 -20.82
N PRO A 400 20.41 56.62 -19.94
CA PRO A 400 20.05 56.19 -18.59
C PRO A 400 18.95 55.12 -18.61
N ALA A 401 19.14 54.02 -17.86
CA ALA A 401 18.21 52.88 -17.91
C ALA A 401 16.79 53.25 -17.45
N ALA A 402 15.77 52.81 -18.21
CA ALA A 402 14.37 53.18 -18.01
C ALA A 402 13.80 52.75 -16.64
N PRO A 403 13.03 53.61 -15.92
CA PRO A 403 12.44 53.28 -14.61
C PRO A 403 11.31 52.24 -14.70
N ARG A 404 11.34 51.20 -13.86
CA ARG A 404 10.22 50.27 -13.70
C ARG A 404 9.06 50.95 -12.96
N LEU A 405 8.02 51.32 -13.71
CA LEU A 405 6.72 51.78 -13.19
C LEU A 405 5.96 50.60 -12.58
N GLN A 406 6.26 50.27 -11.31
CA GLN A 406 5.73 49.05 -10.67
C GLN A 406 5.40 49.22 -9.16
N ARG A 407 5.16 50.46 -8.67
CA ARG A 407 4.77 50.70 -7.27
C ARG A 407 3.40 51.36 -7.10
N ASN A 408 3.13 52.49 -7.75
CA ASN A 408 1.85 53.21 -7.58
C ASN A 408 0.63 52.31 -7.87
N ARG A 409 0.68 51.54 -8.96
CA ARG A 409 -0.40 50.63 -9.37
C ARG A 409 -0.64 49.46 -8.41
N ILE A 410 0.32 49.13 -7.53
CA ILE A 410 0.10 48.13 -6.47
C ILE A 410 -0.77 48.75 -5.39
N ASN A 411 -0.39 49.92 -4.85
CA ASN A 411 -1.17 50.64 -3.84
C ASN A 411 -2.60 50.99 -4.34
N GLU A 412 -2.76 51.40 -5.60
CA GLU A 412 -4.07 51.64 -6.21
C GLU A 412 -4.92 50.37 -6.28
N LEU A 413 -4.33 49.23 -6.69
CA LEU A 413 -5.02 47.95 -6.71
C LEU A 413 -5.33 47.44 -5.29
N GLU A 414 -4.47 47.65 -4.31
CA GLU A 414 -4.72 47.29 -2.90
C GLU A 414 -5.92 48.06 -2.33
N VAL A 415 -6.02 49.38 -2.60
CA VAL A 415 -7.18 50.19 -2.20
C VAL A 415 -8.44 49.74 -2.93
N GLN A 416 -8.38 49.54 -4.25
CA GLN A 416 -9.53 49.04 -5.03
C GLN A 416 -9.98 47.65 -4.56
N ILE A 417 -9.05 46.76 -4.19
CA ILE A 417 -9.34 45.43 -3.62
C ILE A 417 -9.97 45.56 -2.21
N GLN A 418 -9.58 46.54 -1.39
CA GLN A 418 -10.25 46.79 -0.11
C GLN A 418 -11.68 47.33 -0.31
N GLU A 419 -11.91 48.20 -1.28
CA GLU A 419 -13.25 48.71 -1.61
C GLU A 419 -14.14 47.63 -2.23
N LEU A 420 -13.63 46.83 -3.17
CA LEU A 420 -14.35 45.64 -3.66
C LEU A 420 -14.63 44.64 -2.54
N ARG A 421 -13.70 44.37 -1.62
CA ARG A 421 -13.93 43.52 -0.43
C ARG A 421 -15.06 44.07 0.44
N LYS A 422 -15.18 45.39 0.62
CA LYS A 422 -16.30 46.04 1.33
C LYS A 422 -17.62 45.97 0.57
N ALA A 423 -17.61 46.14 -0.76
CA ALA A 423 -18.79 46.06 -1.60
C ALA A 423 -19.34 44.62 -1.68
N LEU A 424 -18.47 43.64 -1.95
CA LEU A 424 -18.79 42.21 -1.99
C LEU A 424 -19.33 41.73 -0.63
N ARG A 425 -18.76 42.16 0.50
CA ARG A 425 -19.32 41.83 1.84
C ARG A 425 -20.71 42.42 2.11
N LYS A 426 -21.13 43.47 1.40
CA LYS A 426 -22.52 44.00 1.45
C LYS A 426 -23.47 43.30 0.49
N GLN A 427 -22.97 42.79 -0.65
CA GLN A 427 -23.76 41.96 -1.56
C GLN A 427 -23.94 40.52 -1.03
N SER A 428 -22.91 39.93 -0.42
CA SER A 428 -23.01 38.60 0.18
C SER A 428 -23.96 38.53 1.38
N SER A 429 -24.29 39.68 2.00
CA SER A 429 -25.33 39.80 3.03
C SER A 429 -26.72 40.14 2.46
N SER A 430 -26.91 40.09 1.14
CA SER A 430 -28.20 40.37 0.48
C SER A 430 -28.57 39.43 -0.68
N THR A 431 -27.62 38.73 -1.30
CA THR A 431 -27.90 37.71 -2.34
C THR A 431 -26.89 36.56 -2.37
N SER A 432 -27.10 35.57 -1.49
CA SER A 432 -26.56 34.21 -1.56
C SER A 432 -27.56 33.23 -0.92
N PRO A 433 -27.69 31.97 -1.39
CA PRO A 433 -28.62 31.00 -0.80
C PRO A 433 -28.06 30.43 0.50
N SER A 434 -28.60 30.84 1.65
CA SER A 434 -28.19 30.34 2.97
C SER A 434 -28.70 28.93 3.30
N SER A 435 -29.76 28.46 2.62
CA SER A 435 -30.44 27.21 2.96
C SER A 435 -29.58 25.95 2.79
N SER A 436 -28.68 25.92 1.80
CA SER A 436 -27.93 24.70 1.45
C SER A 436 -26.89 24.26 2.49
N LEU A 437 -26.47 25.16 3.39
CA LEU A 437 -25.61 24.80 4.53
C LEU A 437 -26.44 24.30 5.71
N GLU A 438 -27.57 24.95 6.02
CA GLU A 438 -28.50 24.52 7.05
C GLU A 438 -29.09 23.13 6.73
N ASP A 439 -29.45 22.88 5.47
CA ASP A 439 -29.89 21.56 4.97
C ASP A 439 -28.79 20.48 5.10
N TYR A 440 -27.52 20.83 4.89
CA TYR A 440 -26.41 19.88 4.97
C TYR A 440 -26.07 19.51 6.42
N ASP A 441 -25.93 20.49 7.31
CA ASP A 441 -25.69 20.23 8.73
C ASP A 441 -26.89 19.50 9.36
N ALA A 442 -28.12 19.81 8.95
CA ALA A 442 -29.30 19.04 9.31
C ALA A 442 -29.22 17.58 8.82
N ALA A 443 -28.72 17.32 7.60
CA ALA A 443 -28.54 15.97 7.08
C ALA A 443 -27.47 15.17 7.85
N VAL A 444 -26.33 15.79 8.19
CA VAL A 444 -25.27 15.17 9.02
C VAL A 444 -25.79 14.83 10.42
N LEU A 445 -26.54 15.74 11.04
CA LEU A 445 -27.17 15.50 12.34
C LEU A 445 -28.29 14.46 12.26
N ALA A 446 -29.12 14.45 11.22
CA ALA A 446 -30.17 13.45 11.03
C ALA A 446 -29.60 12.03 10.79
N PHE A 447 -28.50 11.92 10.04
CA PHE A 447 -27.76 10.66 9.92
C PHE A 447 -27.29 10.17 11.29
N LEU A 448 -26.61 11.03 12.08
CA LEU A 448 -26.12 10.67 13.41
C LEU A 448 -27.25 10.33 14.39
N ASP A 449 -28.32 11.13 14.44
CA ASP A 449 -29.47 10.94 15.33
C ASP A 449 -30.20 9.61 15.08
N ALA A 450 -30.29 9.19 13.82
CA ALA A 450 -30.91 7.92 13.44
C ALA A 450 -30.08 6.68 13.85
N ARG A 451 -28.78 6.83 14.13
CA ARG A 451 -27.90 5.73 14.59
C ARG A 451 -27.61 5.82 16.09
N ILE A 452 -27.47 7.01 16.64
CA ILE A 452 -27.09 7.29 18.03
C ILE A 452 -27.95 8.47 18.52
N PRO A 453 -28.98 8.25 19.35
CA PRO A 453 -29.86 9.34 19.81
C PRO A 453 -29.12 10.46 20.57
N PRO A 454 -29.58 11.72 20.55
CA PRO A 454 -28.94 12.84 21.24
C PRO A 454 -28.65 12.61 22.74
N SER A 455 -29.51 11.89 23.45
CA SER A 455 -29.31 11.53 24.86
C SER A 455 -28.14 10.55 25.09
N LYS A 456 -27.75 9.79 24.05
CA LYS A 456 -26.56 8.95 24.01
C LYS A 456 -25.34 9.73 23.52
N GLN A 457 -25.49 10.61 22.51
CA GLN A 457 -24.42 11.53 22.07
C GLN A 457 -23.86 12.37 23.22
N GLN A 458 -24.72 12.96 24.06
CA GLN A 458 -24.28 13.76 25.22
C GLN A 458 -23.46 12.92 26.22
N LYS A 459 -23.80 11.63 26.40
CA LYS A 459 -23.01 10.71 27.24
C LYS A 459 -21.66 10.37 26.60
N LEU A 460 -21.63 10.16 25.29
CA LEU A 460 -20.39 9.88 24.53
C LEU A 460 -19.45 11.09 24.49
N LEU A 461 -19.99 12.31 24.41
CA LEU A 461 -19.22 13.56 24.50
C LEU A 461 -18.55 13.73 25.88
N SER A 462 -19.26 13.39 26.96
CA SER A 462 -18.68 13.35 28.31
C SER A 462 -17.68 12.20 28.48
N LEU A 463 -17.94 11.03 27.89
CA LEU A 463 -17.01 9.89 27.90
C LEU A 463 -15.70 10.25 27.17
N TYR A 464 -15.78 10.91 26.02
CA TYR A 464 -14.60 11.44 25.33
C TYR A 464 -13.78 12.35 26.24
N ALA A 465 -14.40 13.33 26.89
CA ALA A 465 -13.71 14.32 27.72
C ALA A 465 -13.14 13.77 29.04
N HIS A 466 -13.57 12.59 29.50
CA HIS A 466 -13.03 11.93 30.69
C HIS A 466 -12.04 10.79 30.37
N HIS A 467 -12.07 10.26 29.15
CA HIS A 467 -11.14 9.23 28.69
C HIS A 467 -10.20 9.79 27.61
N ALA A 468 -10.54 9.66 26.33
CA ALA A 468 -9.61 9.97 25.23
C ALA A 468 -9.11 11.43 25.21
N GLY A 469 -10.00 12.41 25.38
CA GLY A 469 -9.66 13.84 25.45
C GLY A 469 -9.03 14.30 26.78
N ALA A 470 -8.93 13.41 27.77
CA ALA A 470 -8.15 13.62 28.99
C ALA A 470 -6.76 12.94 28.90
N ALA A 471 -6.70 11.74 28.33
CA ALA A 471 -5.47 10.98 28.11
C ALA A 471 -4.57 11.58 27.02
N TRP A 472 -5.17 12.20 25.99
CA TRP A 472 -4.48 12.87 24.88
C TRP A 472 -5.21 14.17 24.51
N PRO A 473 -4.98 15.28 25.25
CA PRO A 473 -5.78 16.51 25.17
C PRO A 473 -5.51 17.42 23.94
N VAL A 474 -5.34 16.81 22.77
CA VAL A 474 -5.09 17.50 21.48
C VAL A 474 -6.30 18.29 20.96
N VAL A 475 -7.51 17.83 21.26
CA VAL A 475 -8.79 18.46 20.88
C VAL A 475 -9.62 18.62 22.15
N ARG A 476 -10.30 19.76 22.30
CA ARG A 476 -11.07 20.13 23.49
C ARG A 476 -12.44 20.62 23.05
N LEU A 477 -13.50 19.98 23.53
CA LEU A 477 -14.86 20.19 23.05
C LEU A 477 -15.77 20.82 24.12
N PRO A 478 -16.70 21.72 23.75
CA PRO A 478 -17.72 22.21 24.65
C PRO A 478 -18.65 21.08 25.13
N MET A 479 -18.77 20.90 26.45
CA MET A 479 -19.56 19.79 27.04
C MET A 479 -21.08 19.87 26.85
N LYS A 480 -21.60 20.96 26.30
CA LYS A 480 -23.03 21.12 25.97
C LYS A 480 -23.27 20.64 24.54
N LEU A 481 -23.92 19.48 24.38
CA LEU A 481 -24.18 18.88 23.06
C LEU A 481 -24.79 19.87 22.05
N ASN A 482 -25.77 20.68 22.47
CA ASN A 482 -26.44 21.64 21.59
C ASN A 482 -25.49 22.72 21.02
N TYR A 483 -24.39 23.04 21.71
CA TYR A 483 -23.41 24.01 21.20
C TYR A 483 -22.57 23.42 20.08
N ILE A 484 -22.02 22.22 20.27
CA ILE A 484 -21.23 21.56 19.22
C ILE A 484 -22.11 21.13 18.03
N ARG A 485 -23.37 20.72 18.25
CA ARG A 485 -24.34 20.50 17.17
C ARG A 485 -24.66 21.74 16.34
N ALA A 486 -24.63 22.94 16.94
CA ALA A 486 -24.92 24.19 16.25
C ALA A 486 -23.69 24.87 15.62
N ARG A 487 -22.48 24.34 15.85
CA ARG A 487 -21.22 24.92 15.35
C ARG A 487 -20.39 23.97 14.48
N SER A 488 -20.43 22.66 14.73
CA SER A 488 -19.62 21.68 14.00
C SER A 488 -20.15 20.23 14.09
N PRO A 489 -21.26 19.90 13.40
CA PRO A 489 -21.78 18.53 13.30
C PRO A 489 -20.75 17.48 12.87
N VAL A 490 -19.88 17.80 11.91
CA VAL A 490 -18.83 16.88 11.39
C VAL A 490 -17.77 16.55 12.45
N LEU A 491 -17.44 17.51 13.33
CA LEU A 491 -16.52 17.29 14.45
C LEU A 491 -17.18 16.44 15.55
N LEU A 492 -18.43 16.72 15.90
CA LEU A 492 -19.22 15.87 16.81
C LEU A 492 -19.30 14.43 16.30
N LEU A 493 -19.64 14.25 15.03
CA LEU A 493 -19.71 12.94 14.37
C LEU A 493 -18.36 12.22 14.47
N SER A 494 -17.27 12.89 14.08
CA SER A 494 -15.92 12.31 14.11
C SER A 494 -15.50 11.89 15.52
N VAL A 495 -15.80 12.68 16.55
CA VAL A 495 -15.53 12.33 17.96
C VAL A 495 -16.37 11.13 18.39
N VAL A 496 -17.69 11.17 18.16
CA VAL A 496 -18.61 10.08 18.53
C VAL A 496 -18.29 8.76 17.79
N VAL A 497 -17.69 8.81 16.61
CA VAL A 497 -17.37 7.64 15.79
C VAL A 497 -15.97 7.06 16.07
N PHE A 498 -14.93 7.91 16.16
CA PHE A 498 -13.54 7.46 16.29
C PHE A 498 -13.07 7.32 17.74
N SER A 499 -13.42 8.23 18.66
CA SER A 499 -12.77 8.28 19.98
C SER A 499 -13.32 7.31 21.05
N VAL A 500 -14.24 6.42 20.68
CA VAL A 500 -14.97 5.51 21.61
C VAL A 500 -15.12 4.10 21.00
N THR A 501 -15.49 3.11 21.80
CA THR A 501 -15.80 1.74 21.32
C THR A 501 -17.24 1.63 20.80
N GLN A 502 -17.51 0.65 19.93
CA GLN A 502 -18.87 0.30 19.49
C GLN A 502 -19.76 -0.07 20.68
N ASN A 503 -19.23 -0.82 21.65
CA ASN A 503 -19.94 -1.15 22.89
C ASN A 503 -20.33 0.13 23.67
N ALA A 504 -19.41 1.10 23.77
CA ALA A 504 -19.72 2.40 24.36
C ALA A 504 -20.79 3.16 23.54
N GLN A 505 -20.73 3.14 22.20
CA GLN A 505 -21.74 3.74 21.31
C GLN A 505 -23.13 3.10 21.49
N GLY A 506 -23.21 1.82 21.87
CA GLY A 506 -24.47 1.09 22.00
C GLY A 506 -25.17 0.86 20.66
N THR A 507 -24.38 0.67 19.61
CA THR A 507 -24.78 0.44 18.21
C THR A 507 -24.47 -0.99 17.80
N GLU A 508 -25.18 -1.52 16.79
CA GLU A 508 -24.79 -2.80 16.19
C GLU A 508 -23.48 -2.71 15.41
N LEU A 509 -22.78 -3.83 15.21
CA LEU A 509 -21.51 -3.88 14.48
C LEU A 509 -21.63 -3.33 13.05
N GLU A 510 -22.73 -3.59 12.37
CA GLU A 510 -23.01 -3.05 11.02
C GLU A 510 -23.25 -1.55 11.02
N VAL A 511 -23.88 -1.03 12.06
CA VAL A 511 -24.09 0.41 12.27
C VAL A 511 -22.77 1.10 12.60
N HIS A 512 -21.85 0.45 13.35
CA HIS A 512 -20.50 0.96 13.55
C HIS A 512 -19.69 0.98 12.25
N ASP A 513 -19.73 -0.09 11.44
CA ASP A 513 -19.10 -0.13 10.11
C ASP A 513 -19.69 0.90 9.13
N GLU A 514 -20.98 1.24 9.27
CA GLU A 514 -21.63 2.33 8.52
C GLU A 514 -21.12 3.70 8.99
N LEU A 515 -21.21 3.98 10.29
CA LEU A 515 -20.78 5.23 10.91
C LEU A 515 -19.32 5.59 10.55
N VAL A 516 -18.39 4.62 10.65
CA VAL A 516 -16.98 4.83 10.29
C VAL A 516 -16.82 5.18 8.81
N ARG A 517 -17.48 4.42 7.92
CA ARG A 517 -17.38 4.61 6.46
C ARG A 517 -17.99 5.93 6.00
N GLU A 518 -19.17 6.26 6.52
CA GLU A 518 -19.91 7.46 6.13
C GLU A 518 -19.27 8.72 6.72
N THR A 519 -18.69 8.67 7.92
CA THR A 519 -17.89 9.79 8.45
C THR A 519 -16.67 10.05 7.59
N MET A 520 -15.98 9.01 7.10
CA MET A 520 -14.87 9.20 6.15
C MET A 520 -15.35 9.71 4.78
N ARG A 521 -16.54 9.32 4.32
CA ARG A 521 -17.15 9.88 3.10
C ARG A 521 -17.46 11.37 3.26
N ILE A 522 -18.04 11.76 4.40
CA ILE A 522 -18.33 13.15 4.77
C ILE A 522 -17.04 13.98 4.83
N LEU A 523 -16.00 13.49 5.54
CA LEU A 523 -14.70 14.19 5.61
C LEU A 523 -14.04 14.31 4.23
N GLY A 524 -14.10 13.29 3.39
CA GLY A 524 -13.60 13.36 2.02
C GLY A 524 -14.36 14.38 1.17
N ASP A 525 -15.69 14.46 1.32
CA ASP A 525 -16.54 15.38 0.56
C ASP A 525 -16.33 16.85 0.99
N GLU A 526 -16.25 17.12 2.29
CA GLU A 526 -15.94 18.46 2.80
C GLU A 526 -14.54 18.93 2.35
N VAL A 527 -13.52 18.11 2.57
CA VAL A 527 -12.11 18.53 2.41
C VAL A 527 -11.64 18.47 0.96
N ILE A 528 -12.08 17.47 0.17
CA ILE A 528 -11.59 17.21 -1.18
C ILE A 528 -12.60 17.66 -2.25
N SER A 529 -13.88 17.28 -2.16
CA SER A 529 -14.88 17.69 -3.17
C SER A 529 -15.22 19.18 -3.10
N LYS A 530 -15.46 19.68 -1.89
CA LYS A 530 -15.91 21.07 -1.63
C LYS A 530 -14.76 22.02 -1.31
N GLY A 531 -13.61 21.50 -0.88
CA GLY A 531 -12.43 22.30 -0.51
C GLY A 531 -12.64 23.16 0.75
N GLN A 532 -13.52 22.73 1.66
CA GLN A 532 -13.84 23.46 2.89
C GLN A 532 -12.67 23.49 3.86
N ARG A 533 -12.58 24.61 4.59
CA ARG A 533 -11.47 24.95 5.49
C ARG A 533 -12.02 25.56 6.77
N SER A 534 -11.89 24.86 7.89
CA SER A 534 -12.26 25.34 9.21
C SER A 534 -11.40 24.69 10.29
N LEU A 535 -11.28 25.34 11.45
CA LEU A 535 -10.51 24.80 12.57
C LEU A 535 -11.09 23.45 13.03
N GLU A 536 -12.42 23.34 13.01
CA GLU A 536 -13.18 22.16 13.36
C GLU A 536 -13.00 21.00 12.36
N LEU A 537 -12.76 21.28 11.08
CA LEU A 537 -12.37 20.24 10.10
C LEU A 537 -10.94 19.74 10.34
N VAL A 538 -9.98 20.61 10.69
CA VAL A 538 -8.63 20.18 11.10
C VAL A 538 -8.73 19.26 12.32
N GLN A 539 -9.51 19.65 13.34
CA GLN A 539 -9.74 18.84 14.53
C GLN A 539 -10.42 17.50 14.21
N ALA A 540 -11.38 17.47 13.28
CA ALA A 540 -12.06 16.24 12.87
C ALA A 540 -11.10 15.26 12.17
N LEU A 541 -10.24 15.76 11.26
CA LEU A 541 -9.17 14.98 10.63
C LEU A 541 -8.15 14.45 11.65
N LEU A 542 -7.78 15.25 12.65
CA LEU A 542 -6.89 14.83 13.75
C LEU A 542 -7.54 13.74 14.62
N VAL A 543 -8.83 13.85 14.92
CA VAL A 543 -9.58 12.82 15.68
C VAL A 543 -9.66 11.51 14.89
N ALA A 544 -10.01 11.56 13.60
CA ALA A 544 -10.04 10.40 12.72
C ALA A 544 -8.65 9.77 12.50
N THR A 545 -7.58 10.57 12.62
CA THR A 545 -6.20 10.09 12.65
C THR A 545 -5.89 9.37 13.96
N PHE A 546 -5.92 10.09 15.10
CA PHE A 546 -5.38 9.62 16.38
C PHE A 546 -6.08 8.35 16.90
N TRP A 547 -7.40 8.26 16.73
CA TRP A 547 -8.22 7.12 17.14
C TRP A 547 -8.81 6.36 15.94
N SER A 548 -7.98 6.15 14.92
CA SER A 548 -8.36 5.51 13.65
C SER A 548 -9.08 4.16 13.82
N LYS A 549 -10.07 3.94 12.96
CA LYS A 549 -10.97 2.77 12.98
C LYS A 549 -10.79 1.90 11.74
N SER A 550 -11.11 0.62 11.89
CA SER A 550 -11.02 -0.38 10.82
C SER A 550 -12.36 -1.11 10.67
N THR A 551 -12.98 -0.99 9.50
CA THR A 551 -14.21 -1.74 9.20
C THR A 551 -13.93 -3.25 9.16
N ARG A 552 -14.97 -4.09 9.37
CA ARG A 552 -14.84 -5.56 9.25
C ARG A 552 -14.44 -6.03 7.84
N LYS A 553 -14.72 -5.23 6.79
CA LYS A 553 -14.30 -5.50 5.40
C LYS A 553 -12.84 -5.13 5.09
N GLY A 554 -12.01 -4.89 6.10
CA GLY A 554 -10.57 -4.60 5.94
C GLY A 554 -10.24 -3.22 5.34
N GLN A 555 -11.24 -2.43 4.95
CA GLN A 555 -11.04 -1.08 4.44
C GLN A 555 -10.63 -0.15 5.59
N GLN A 556 -9.40 0.36 5.52
CA GLN A 556 -8.85 1.46 6.31
C GLN A 556 -8.50 2.62 5.38
N VAL A 557 -8.80 3.85 5.81
CA VAL A 557 -8.25 5.05 5.16
C VAL A 557 -6.87 5.33 5.77
N SER A 558 -5.91 5.78 4.95
CA SER A 558 -4.56 6.08 5.43
C SER A 558 -4.57 7.28 6.38
N CYS A 559 -4.47 7.01 7.68
CA CYS A 559 -4.26 8.02 8.73
C CYS A 559 -3.09 8.97 8.39
N TYR A 560 -2.03 8.45 7.77
CA TYR A 560 -0.89 9.26 7.31
C TYR A 560 -1.28 10.32 6.27
N GLN A 561 -2.29 10.09 5.43
CA GLN A 561 -2.82 11.10 4.48
C GLN A 561 -3.68 12.14 5.23
N LEU A 562 -4.48 11.71 6.21
CA LEU A 562 -5.29 12.62 7.03
C LEU A 562 -4.42 13.61 7.82
N VAL A 563 -3.24 13.19 8.30
CA VAL A 563 -2.24 14.09 8.92
C VAL A 563 -1.77 15.18 7.96
N GLN A 564 -1.50 14.84 6.69
CA GLN A 564 -1.07 15.85 5.72
C GLN A 564 -2.21 16.84 5.42
N LEU A 565 -3.44 16.34 5.20
CA LEU A 565 -4.61 17.20 4.98
C LEU A 565 -4.91 18.13 6.17
N ALA A 566 -4.80 17.62 7.40
CA ALA A 566 -4.98 18.43 8.61
C ALA A 566 -3.89 19.52 8.73
N THR A 567 -2.64 19.18 8.42
CA THR A 567 -1.50 20.12 8.47
C THR A 567 -1.62 21.20 7.39
N ASP A 568 -1.89 20.80 6.15
CA ASP A 568 -2.03 21.71 5.01
C ASP A 568 -3.20 22.68 5.21
N MET A 569 -4.34 22.17 5.70
CA MET A 569 -5.46 23.01 6.12
C MET A 569 -5.09 23.94 7.29
N ALA A 570 -4.28 23.52 8.25
CA ALA A 570 -3.80 24.39 9.34
C ALA A 570 -2.87 25.51 8.85
N ILE A 571 -2.10 25.28 7.78
CA ILE A 571 -1.31 26.31 7.09
C ILE A 571 -2.24 27.26 6.32
N ASP A 572 -3.22 26.72 5.59
CA ASP A 572 -4.22 27.49 4.84
C ASP A 572 -5.11 28.39 5.74
N LEU A 573 -5.41 27.95 6.96
CA LEU A 573 -6.10 28.75 7.99
C LEU A 573 -5.19 29.81 8.64
N GLY A 574 -3.88 29.77 8.42
CA GLY A 574 -2.89 30.65 9.03
C GLY A 574 -2.55 30.36 10.49
N ILE A 575 -3.10 29.30 11.10
CA ILE A 575 -2.81 28.93 12.50
C ILE A 575 -1.38 28.39 12.67
N ALA A 576 -0.75 27.97 11.56
CA ALA A 576 0.65 27.57 11.47
C ALA A 576 1.68 28.71 11.63
N GLY A 577 1.22 29.97 11.70
CA GLY A 577 2.08 31.13 11.94
C GLY A 577 2.68 31.73 10.66
N PRO A 578 3.29 32.93 10.75
CA PRO A 578 3.59 33.78 9.59
C PRO A 578 4.70 33.27 8.67
N LEU A 579 5.47 32.26 9.08
CA LEU A 579 6.56 31.68 8.27
C LEU A 579 6.03 30.70 7.21
N LEU A 580 4.87 30.08 7.44
CA LEU A 580 4.21 29.18 6.52
C LEU A 580 3.08 29.95 5.84
N GLN A 581 3.15 30.09 4.52
CA GLN A 581 2.20 30.89 3.75
C GLN A 581 1.02 30.00 3.30
N PRO A 582 -0.24 30.44 3.48
CA PRO A 582 -1.41 29.80 2.90
C PRO A 582 -1.28 29.60 1.38
N SER A 583 -1.93 28.56 0.86
CA SER A 583 -2.12 28.39 -0.58
C SER A 583 -2.86 29.60 -1.19
N PRO A 584 -2.63 29.94 -2.47
CA PRO A 584 -3.29 31.08 -3.11
C PRO A 584 -4.83 31.01 -3.09
N ALA A 585 -5.40 29.81 -3.04
CA ALA A 585 -6.85 29.59 -2.92
C ALA A 585 -7.37 29.92 -1.51
N ALA A 586 -6.60 29.65 -0.46
CA ALA A 586 -6.99 29.85 0.94
C ALA A 586 -6.78 31.28 1.47
N TYR A 587 -6.31 32.22 0.65
CA TYR A 587 -6.07 33.62 1.05
C TYR A 587 -7.31 34.36 1.63
N PHE A 588 -8.52 33.81 1.43
CA PHE A 588 -9.77 34.31 2.01
C PHE A 588 -10.34 33.41 3.13
N SER A 589 -9.72 32.27 3.42
CA SER A 589 -10.14 31.25 4.39
C SER A 589 -9.42 31.35 5.75
N MET A 590 -8.57 32.36 5.95
CA MET A 590 -7.83 32.62 7.19
C MET A 590 -8.75 32.59 8.43
N HIS A 591 -8.32 31.91 9.50
CA HIS A 591 -9.04 31.85 10.76
C HIS A 591 -9.12 33.24 11.44
N GLU A 592 -10.22 33.55 12.13
CA GLU A 592 -10.46 34.88 12.70
C GLU A 592 -9.50 35.23 13.85
N ASP A 593 -9.19 34.25 14.71
CA ASP A 593 -8.14 34.35 15.73
C ASP A 593 -7.17 33.16 15.62
N PRO A 594 -6.11 33.25 14.81
CA PRO A 594 -5.10 32.20 14.67
C PRO A 594 -4.18 32.09 15.90
N THR A 595 -4.32 32.99 16.88
CA THR A 595 -3.59 33.02 18.15
C THR A 595 -4.39 32.52 19.35
N SER A 596 -5.64 32.10 19.15
CA SER A 596 -6.51 31.52 20.17
C SER A 596 -5.91 30.24 20.78
N PHE A 597 -6.23 29.95 22.04
CA PHE A 597 -5.87 28.67 22.70
C PHE A 597 -6.26 27.45 21.86
N GLU A 598 -7.35 27.54 21.12
CA GLU A 598 -7.86 26.46 20.27
C GLU A 598 -7.03 26.29 18.99
N ALA A 599 -6.69 27.38 18.30
CA ALA A 599 -5.76 27.37 17.17
C ALA A 599 -4.38 26.82 17.59
N ARG A 600 -3.85 27.29 18.72
CA ARG A 600 -2.55 26.85 19.27
C ARG A 600 -2.52 25.36 19.60
N ARG A 601 -3.53 24.84 20.31
CA ARG A 601 -3.66 23.39 20.56
C ARG A 601 -3.72 22.59 19.26
N THR A 602 -4.55 23.05 18.31
CA THR A 602 -4.76 22.36 17.03
C THR A 602 -3.47 22.32 16.20
N TRP A 603 -2.66 23.39 16.21
CA TRP A 603 -1.36 23.41 15.55
C TRP A 603 -0.34 22.46 16.19
N LEU A 604 -0.22 22.48 17.53
CA LEU A 604 0.67 21.52 18.23
C LEU A 604 0.21 20.06 18.06
N ALA A 605 -1.09 19.82 17.92
CA ALA A 605 -1.64 18.51 17.60
C ALA A 605 -1.25 18.04 16.18
N CYS A 606 -1.21 18.95 15.19
CA CYS A 606 -0.69 18.66 13.85
C CYS A 606 0.80 18.26 13.93
N PHE A 607 1.63 18.99 14.67
CA PHE A 607 3.04 18.63 14.88
C PHE A 607 3.20 17.25 15.52
N VAL A 608 2.44 16.95 16.58
CA VAL A 608 2.48 15.65 17.25
C VAL A 608 2.11 14.51 16.30
N ALA A 609 1.10 14.70 15.43
CA ALA A 609 0.72 13.73 14.42
C ALA A 609 1.79 13.59 13.30
N LEU A 610 2.37 14.69 12.84
CA LEU A 610 3.45 14.71 11.84
C LEU A 610 4.72 14.01 12.31
N SER A 611 5.19 14.31 13.52
CA SER A 611 6.45 13.75 14.04
C SER A 611 6.29 12.26 14.38
N THR A 612 5.16 11.85 14.96
CA THR A 612 4.86 10.42 15.16
C THR A 612 4.67 9.67 13.84
N SER A 613 4.10 10.30 12.81
CA SER A 613 4.05 9.78 11.43
C SER A 613 5.46 9.60 10.83
N SER A 614 6.31 10.63 10.96
CA SER A 614 7.69 10.69 10.46
C SER A 614 8.51 9.49 10.96
N ILE A 615 8.64 9.36 12.29
CA ILE A 615 9.47 8.30 12.89
C ILE A 615 8.90 6.89 12.67
N SER A 616 7.57 6.72 12.75
CA SER A 616 6.90 5.43 12.52
C SER A 616 7.09 4.91 11.09
N THR A 617 7.11 5.80 10.10
CA THR A 617 7.27 5.45 8.67
C THR A 617 8.71 5.56 8.15
N ARG A 618 9.66 6.02 8.99
CA ARG A 618 11.05 6.36 8.64
C ARG A 618 11.15 7.34 7.46
N ARG A 619 10.24 8.32 7.42
CA ARG A 619 10.16 9.38 6.40
C ARG A 619 10.48 10.73 7.02
N PRO A 620 11.16 11.65 6.31
CA PRO A 620 11.34 13.02 6.80
C PRO A 620 10.00 13.69 7.15
N ILE A 621 10.00 14.53 8.19
CA ILE A 621 8.83 15.31 8.61
C ILE A 621 8.53 16.41 7.58
N ALA A 622 7.25 16.62 7.26
CA ALA A 622 6.83 17.60 6.25
C ALA A 622 6.96 19.06 6.74
N VAL A 623 6.79 19.28 8.05
CA VAL A 623 6.96 20.59 8.71
C VAL A 623 7.83 20.39 9.94
N SER A 624 9.04 20.95 9.92
CA SER A 624 9.97 20.92 11.06
C SER A 624 9.50 21.84 12.20
N TRP A 625 9.95 21.54 13.43
CA TRP A 625 9.73 22.43 14.58
C TRP A 625 10.36 23.83 14.36
N ASP A 626 9.64 24.90 14.70
CA ASP A 626 10.05 26.28 14.44
C ASP A 626 9.96 27.22 15.67
N ALA A 627 9.88 28.54 15.44
CA ALA A 627 9.63 29.54 16.47
C ALA A 627 8.15 29.63 16.89
N HIS A 628 7.20 29.49 15.95
CA HIS A 628 5.76 29.57 16.22
C HIS A 628 5.25 28.40 17.06
N HIS A 629 5.71 27.17 16.80
CA HIS A 629 5.45 26.01 17.66
C HIS A 629 5.90 26.28 19.11
N ARG A 630 7.07 26.88 19.30
CA ARG A 630 7.61 27.21 20.63
C ARG A 630 6.80 28.30 21.33
N GLU A 631 6.36 29.31 20.60
CA GLU A 631 5.53 30.40 21.14
C GLU A 631 4.11 29.89 21.51
N CYS A 632 3.53 29.01 20.70
CA CYS A 632 2.30 28.28 21.03
C CYS A 632 2.43 27.44 22.31
N LEU A 633 3.52 26.66 22.44
CA LEU A 633 3.76 25.80 23.60
C LEU A 633 3.95 26.62 24.88
N LEU A 634 4.79 27.66 24.84
CA LEU A 634 5.04 28.51 26.01
C LEU A 634 3.81 29.31 26.43
N HIS A 635 2.94 29.69 25.48
CA HIS A 635 1.64 30.29 25.81
C HIS A 635 0.77 29.30 26.60
N LEU A 636 0.50 28.11 26.03
CA LEU A 636 -0.31 27.08 26.68
C LEU A 636 0.26 26.61 28.03
N GLU A 637 1.59 26.54 28.16
CA GLU A 637 2.26 26.15 29.41
C GLU A 637 2.20 27.23 30.51
N SER A 638 1.98 28.50 30.15
CA SER A 638 1.92 29.62 31.11
C SER A 638 0.51 30.13 31.41
N THR A 639 -0.49 29.88 30.55
CA THR A 639 -1.86 30.38 30.70
C THR A 639 -2.95 29.31 30.56
N GLY A 640 -2.61 28.09 30.15
CA GLY A 640 -3.56 27.00 29.91
C GLY A 640 -4.00 26.23 31.16
N ASP A 641 -4.95 25.30 30.96
CA ASP A 641 -5.46 24.42 32.01
C ASP A 641 -4.56 23.16 32.21
N PRO A 642 -4.75 22.33 33.26
CA PRO A 642 -3.91 21.15 33.50
C PRO A 642 -3.81 20.16 32.33
N SER A 643 -4.80 20.15 31.43
CA SER A 643 -4.79 19.38 30.18
C SER A 643 -3.88 20.01 29.12
N ASP A 644 -3.85 21.34 29.03
CA ASP A 644 -2.88 22.06 28.18
C ASP A 644 -1.45 21.82 28.68
N ILE A 645 -1.23 21.80 30.01
CA ILE A 645 0.07 21.47 30.61
C ILE A 645 0.50 20.03 30.27
N LEU A 646 -0.42 19.06 30.30
CA LEU A 646 -0.16 17.69 29.83
C LEU A 646 0.16 17.65 28.33
N LEU A 647 -0.58 18.40 27.49
CA LEU A 647 -0.26 18.53 26.08
C LEU A 647 1.16 19.09 25.87
N CYS A 648 1.55 20.13 26.59
CA CYS A 648 2.91 20.69 26.50
C CYS A 648 4.00 19.68 26.86
N GLN A 649 3.77 18.78 27.83
CA GLN A 649 4.73 17.69 28.11
C GLN A 649 4.75 16.60 27.03
N ILE A 650 3.59 16.26 26.44
CA ILE A 650 3.52 15.36 25.27
C ILE A 650 4.28 15.97 24.08
N VAL A 651 4.05 17.25 23.78
CA VAL A 651 4.72 17.96 22.68
C VAL A 651 6.22 18.06 22.93
N ARG A 652 6.68 18.33 24.16
CA ARG A 652 8.11 18.35 24.54
C ARG A 652 8.80 17.01 24.27
N ILE A 653 8.21 15.86 24.66
CA ILE A 653 8.85 14.56 24.41
C ILE A 653 8.79 14.14 22.94
N ILE A 654 7.72 14.46 22.21
CA ILE A 654 7.66 14.23 20.75
C ILE A 654 8.65 15.13 19.99
N GLN A 655 8.83 16.39 20.41
CA GLN A 655 9.88 17.27 19.87
C GLN A 655 11.28 16.69 20.11
N LEU A 656 11.54 16.12 21.30
CA LEU A 656 12.80 15.43 21.57
C LEU A 656 12.98 14.19 20.69
N VAL A 657 11.94 13.41 20.42
CA VAL A 657 11.99 12.28 19.45
C VAL A 657 12.30 12.76 18.03
N ASP A 658 11.75 13.90 17.60
CA ASP A 658 12.12 14.52 16.32
C ASP A 658 13.59 14.94 16.28
N GLU A 659 14.09 15.54 17.36
CA GLU A 659 15.50 15.94 17.47
C GLU A 659 16.44 14.72 17.49
N ILE A 660 16.10 13.66 18.22
CA ILE A 660 16.79 12.36 18.21
C ILE A 660 16.82 11.80 16.78
N SER A 661 15.69 11.83 16.07
CA SER A 661 15.58 11.38 14.68
C SER A 661 16.49 12.15 13.72
N ASN A 662 16.56 13.48 13.88
CA ASN A 662 17.39 14.34 13.06
C ASN A 662 18.90 14.19 13.38
N CYS A 663 19.28 14.17 14.66
CA CYS A 663 20.68 14.05 15.09
C CYS A 663 21.31 12.67 14.81
N LEU A 664 20.51 11.61 14.77
CA LEU A 664 20.95 10.23 14.49
C LEU A 664 20.59 9.77 13.07
N CYS A 665 20.06 10.67 12.23
CA CYS A 665 19.67 10.42 10.85
C CYS A 665 18.70 9.23 10.70
N LEU A 666 17.76 9.07 11.62
CA LEU A 666 16.87 7.89 11.73
C LEU A 666 15.86 7.80 10.58
N CYS A 667 15.37 8.94 10.09
CA CYS A 667 14.50 9.03 8.90
C CYS A 667 15.25 9.32 7.59
N GLN A 668 16.59 9.16 7.59
CA GLN A 668 17.45 9.41 6.43
C GLN A 668 18.13 8.11 5.99
N SER A 669 17.42 7.30 5.19
CA SER A 669 17.88 5.96 4.78
C SER A 669 19.23 5.94 4.02
N ALA A 670 19.63 7.04 3.40
CA ALA A 670 20.91 7.16 2.67
C ALA A 670 22.11 7.54 3.56
N VAL A 671 21.89 7.86 4.85
CA VAL A 671 22.95 8.29 5.77
C VAL A 671 23.16 7.20 6.83
N PHE A 672 24.37 6.64 6.86
CA PHE A 672 24.78 5.70 7.90
C PHE A 672 25.39 6.45 9.10
N VAL A 673 25.15 5.94 10.31
CA VAL A 673 25.71 6.42 11.58
C VAL A 673 26.12 5.17 12.36
N ASP A 674 27.41 5.02 12.67
CA ASP A 674 27.94 3.81 13.31
C ASP A 674 27.73 3.87 14.84
N GLY A 675 27.10 2.83 15.40
CA GLY A 675 26.91 2.68 16.84
C GLY A 675 28.15 2.27 17.62
N ASN A 676 29.21 1.84 16.95
CA ASN A 676 30.51 1.49 17.54
C ASN A 676 31.55 2.62 17.44
N ASP A 677 31.13 3.86 17.12
CA ASP A 677 32.00 5.04 17.07
C ASP A 677 31.89 5.93 18.33
N TYR A 678 33.03 6.50 18.73
CA TYR A 678 33.15 7.42 19.86
C TYR A 678 32.53 8.80 19.59
N ASN A 679 32.42 9.25 18.32
CA ASN A 679 31.73 10.50 18.02
C ASN A 679 30.21 10.32 18.19
N THR A 680 29.65 9.18 17.77
CA THR A 680 28.25 8.81 18.03
C THR A 680 27.94 8.79 19.53
N TYR A 681 28.84 8.29 20.38
CA TYR A 681 28.66 8.32 21.84
C TYR A 681 28.45 9.75 22.37
N ALA A 682 29.21 10.75 21.89
CA ALA A 682 29.04 12.13 22.34
C ALA A 682 27.64 12.68 22.03
N THR A 683 27.12 12.40 20.83
CA THR A 683 25.75 12.74 20.41
C THR A 683 24.70 12.00 21.24
N VAL A 684 24.83 10.69 21.41
CA VAL A 684 23.91 9.86 22.23
C VAL A 684 23.87 10.34 23.68
N LYS A 685 25.02 10.66 24.27
CA LYS A 685 25.11 11.18 25.64
C LYS A 685 24.43 12.55 25.75
N HIS A 686 24.59 13.44 24.77
CA HIS A 686 23.91 14.72 24.74
C HIS A 686 22.38 14.56 24.65
N LEU A 687 21.89 13.74 23.72
CA LEU A 687 20.46 13.45 23.55
C LEU A 687 19.86 12.84 24.81
N LYS A 688 20.52 11.86 25.44
CA LYS A 688 20.12 11.30 26.73
C LYS A 688 19.98 12.39 27.79
N SER A 689 21.00 13.25 27.94
CA SER A 689 20.97 14.33 28.92
C SER A 689 19.81 15.31 28.70
N LYS A 690 19.32 15.48 27.46
CA LYS A 690 18.11 16.26 27.18
C LYS A 690 16.81 15.55 27.58
N VAL A 691 16.71 14.23 27.39
CA VAL A 691 15.59 13.42 27.91
C VAL A 691 15.59 13.42 29.44
N ASP A 692 16.74 13.18 30.08
CA ASP A 692 16.89 13.24 31.55
C ASP A 692 16.49 14.62 32.11
N ALA A 693 16.92 15.70 31.46
CA ALA A 693 16.61 17.07 31.85
C ALA A 693 15.13 17.43 31.65
N TRP A 694 14.45 16.88 30.64
CA TRP A 694 13.00 17.00 30.49
C TRP A 694 12.26 16.26 31.60
N VAL A 695 12.65 15.03 31.93
CA VAL A 695 12.04 14.25 33.03
C VAL A 695 12.15 15.00 34.36
N ALA A 696 13.29 15.63 34.63
CA ALA A 696 13.50 16.47 35.82
C ALA A 696 12.68 17.79 35.81
N GLN A 697 12.06 18.16 34.68
CA GLN A 697 11.19 19.34 34.53
C GLN A 697 9.69 18.98 34.48
N ILE A 698 9.30 17.70 34.48
CA ILE A 698 7.89 17.30 34.48
C ILE A 698 7.22 17.83 35.76
N PRO A 699 6.07 18.56 35.66
CA PRO A 699 5.36 19.06 36.83
C PRO A 699 5.00 17.93 37.83
N PRO A 700 5.08 18.15 39.15
CA PRO A 700 4.81 17.10 40.15
C PRO A 700 3.44 16.43 40.02
N SER A 701 2.43 17.16 39.52
CA SER A 701 1.09 16.65 39.20
C SER A 701 1.06 15.61 38.06
N LEU A 702 2.09 15.57 37.22
CA LEU A 702 2.23 14.66 36.07
C LEU A 702 3.31 13.59 36.27
N ALA A 703 4.09 13.64 37.35
CA ALA A 703 5.19 12.69 37.62
C ALA A 703 4.72 11.22 37.79
N SER A 704 3.45 11.00 38.12
CA SER A 704 2.82 9.68 38.15
C SER A 704 2.50 9.12 36.75
N SER A 705 2.32 9.97 35.73
CA SER A 705 1.77 9.65 34.41
C SER A 705 2.50 8.50 33.72
N GLN A 706 1.83 7.36 33.58
CA GLN A 706 2.34 6.19 32.86
C GLN A 706 2.53 6.49 31.36
N THR A 707 1.65 7.29 30.76
CA THR A 707 1.78 7.74 29.35
C THR A 707 3.10 8.48 29.11
N LEU A 708 3.49 9.41 30.00
CA LEU A 708 4.77 10.13 29.86
C LEU A 708 5.98 9.21 30.09
N LYS A 709 5.87 8.23 30.99
CA LYS A 709 6.91 7.21 31.23
C LYS A 709 7.11 6.27 30.04
N VAL A 710 6.02 5.86 29.36
CA VAL A 710 6.12 5.13 28.08
C VAL A 710 6.88 5.97 27.06
N TRP A 711 6.50 7.23 26.84
CA TRP A 711 7.19 8.09 25.87
C TRP A 711 8.64 8.41 26.25
N GLN A 712 8.96 8.53 27.55
CA GLN A 712 10.35 8.60 28.03
C GLN A 712 11.17 7.39 27.60
N HIS A 713 10.66 6.18 27.82
CA HIS A 713 11.38 4.95 27.47
C HIS A 713 11.43 4.73 25.95
N VAL A 714 10.37 5.08 25.21
CA VAL A 714 10.36 5.08 23.73
C VAL A 714 11.42 6.03 23.15
N ALA A 715 11.59 7.24 23.71
CA ALA A 715 12.65 8.15 23.29
C ALA A 715 14.06 7.57 23.55
N MET A 716 14.24 6.83 24.65
CA MET A 716 15.49 6.12 24.94
C MET A 716 15.72 4.92 24.00
N VAL A 717 14.67 4.21 23.57
CA VAL A 717 14.76 3.20 22.50
C VAL A 717 15.23 3.86 21.20
N TYR A 718 14.65 5.00 20.78
CA TYR A 718 15.10 5.74 19.59
C TYR A 718 16.53 6.29 19.69
N ILE A 719 17.06 6.53 20.90
CA ILE A 719 18.47 6.91 21.09
C ILE A 719 19.40 5.71 20.89
N TYR A 720 19.04 4.53 21.43
CA TYR A 720 19.94 3.37 21.45
C TYR A 720 19.76 2.39 20.29
N GLU A 721 18.63 2.40 19.57
CA GLU A 721 18.37 1.53 18.41
C GLU A 721 19.45 1.59 17.33
N LEU A 722 20.21 2.69 17.26
CA LEU A 722 21.27 2.88 16.28
C LEU A 722 22.36 1.81 16.31
N VAL A 723 22.50 1.10 17.43
CA VAL A 723 23.43 -0.04 17.54
C VAL A 723 23.01 -1.22 16.66
N LEU A 724 21.74 -1.29 16.27
CA LEU A 724 21.25 -2.29 15.32
C LEU A 724 21.36 -1.85 13.87
N HIS A 725 21.66 -0.59 13.57
CA HIS A 725 21.61 -0.08 12.20
C HIS A 725 22.84 -0.45 11.37
N THR A 726 22.60 -0.84 10.12
CA THR A 726 23.60 -0.97 9.05
C THR A 726 23.32 0.06 7.95
N PRO A 727 24.17 0.20 6.92
CA PRO A 727 23.87 1.04 5.76
C PRO A 727 22.63 0.61 4.96
N THR A 728 22.10 -0.60 5.17
CA THR A 728 21.02 -1.19 4.38
C THR A 728 19.73 -1.45 5.19
N ASN A 729 19.82 -1.74 6.48
CA ASN A 729 18.66 -2.23 7.23
C ASN A 729 17.67 -1.17 7.74
N LYS A 730 18.01 0.14 7.76
CA LYS A 730 17.18 1.20 8.37
C LYS A 730 15.69 1.18 7.97
N ALA A 731 15.38 0.73 6.75
CA ALA A 731 14.00 0.63 6.25
C ALA A 731 13.15 -0.48 6.91
N SER A 732 13.75 -1.49 7.56
CA SER A 732 13.00 -2.53 8.30
C SER A 732 12.41 -2.02 9.61
N PHE A 733 13.04 -1.01 10.23
CA PHE A 733 12.59 -0.31 11.42
C PHE A 733 11.43 0.69 11.15
N ALA A 734 10.85 0.66 9.93
CA ALA A 734 9.60 1.32 9.59
C ALA A 734 8.40 0.38 9.77
N ALA A 735 7.24 0.92 10.15
CA ALA A 735 5.99 0.18 10.24
C ALA A 735 5.57 -0.45 8.89
N PRO A 736 4.86 -1.60 8.88
CA PRO A 736 4.38 -2.36 10.04
C PRO A 736 5.45 -3.25 10.69
N PHE A 737 5.35 -3.41 12.01
CA PHE A 737 6.29 -4.20 12.82
C PHE A 737 5.83 -5.67 12.92
N ILE A 738 6.21 -6.47 11.93
CA ILE A 738 5.73 -7.86 11.72
C ILE A 738 6.89 -8.83 11.42
N PRO A 739 6.70 -10.16 11.56
CA PRO A 739 7.77 -11.15 11.39
C PRO A 739 8.57 -11.03 10.10
N GLY A 740 7.89 -10.80 8.98
CA GLY A 740 8.50 -10.65 7.66
C GLY A 740 9.38 -9.40 7.48
N ARG A 741 9.56 -8.57 8.51
CA ARG A 741 10.54 -7.46 8.55
C ARG A 741 11.70 -7.66 9.52
N ILE A 742 11.73 -8.74 10.30
CA ILE A 742 12.87 -9.09 11.14
C ILE A 742 13.97 -9.63 10.22
N ILE A 743 15.06 -8.87 10.01
CA ILE A 743 16.13 -9.29 9.09
C ILE A 743 17.12 -10.17 9.85
N VAL A 744 17.26 -11.44 9.45
CA VAL A 744 18.03 -12.44 10.21
C VAL A 744 19.56 -12.29 10.07
N LYS A 745 20.07 -11.47 9.14
CA LYS A 745 21.51 -11.41 8.81
C LYS A 745 22.10 -10.00 8.61
N ASP A 746 21.28 -8.95 8.62
CA ASP A 746 21.72 -7.56 8.34
C ASP A 746 21.76 -6.75 9.63
N PHE A 747 22.77 -7.02 10.45
CA PHE A 747 23.09 -6.31 11.69
C PHE A 747 24.60 -6.02 11.77
N PRO A 748 25.04 -5.00 12.52
CA PRO A 748 26.46 -4.75 12.74
C PRO A 748 27.16 -5.93 13.42
N LYS A 749 28.38 -6.23 12.95
CA LYS A 749 29.27 -7.28 13.48
C LYS A 749 30.65 -6.69 13.76
N PRO A 750 30.78 -5.77 14.73
CA PRO A 750 32.05 -5.07 15.00
C PRO A 750 33.07 -6.03 15.60
N ALA A 751 34.28 -6.05 15.03
CA ALA A 751 35.37 -6.92 15.49
C ALA A 751 35.86 -6.61 16.92
N ASN A 752 35.65 -5.37 17.40
CA ASN A 752 35.86 -4.96 18.79
C ASN A 752 34.63 -4.15 19.24
N ILE A 753 33.99 -4.58 20.33
CA ILE A 753 32.91 -3.82 20.97
C ILE A 753 33.53 -2.76 21.88
N ILE A 754 33.22 -1.47 21.66
CA ILE A 754 33.64 -0.41 22.59
C ILE A 754 32.75 -0.40 23.86
N PRO A 755 33.24 0.05 25.03
CA PRO A 755 32.44 0.02 26.27
C PRO A 755 31.11 0.78 26.20
N PHE A 756 31.04 1.84 25.36
CA PHE A 756 29.79 2.53 25.07
C PHE A 756 28.77 1.61 24.37
N LEU A 757 29.20 0.84 23.37
CA LEU A 757 28.31 -0.05 22.61
C LEU A 757 27.70 -1.11 23.54
N GLN A 758 28.50 -1.74 24.41
CA GLN A 758 27.96 -2.65 25.43
C GLN A 758 26.90 -1.96 26.31
N THR A 759 27.21 -0.76 26.82
CA THR A 759 26.27 0.00 27.68
C THR A 759 24.97 0.35 26.93
N ALA A 760 25.07 0.69 25.64
CA ALA A 760 23.93 1.00 24.78
C ALA A 760 23.06 -0.24 24.48
N LEU A 761 23.68 -1.40 24.25
CA LEU A 761 23.01 -2.69 24.05
C LEU A 761 22.22 -3.11 25.30
N GLU A 762 22.84 -3.01 26.49
CA GLU A 762 22.19 -3.28 27.77
C GLU A 762 21.03 -2.31 28.06
N ALA A 763 21.24 -1.01 27.83
CA ALA A 763 20.20 0.01 28.01
C ALA A 763 19.03 -0.14 27.02
N LEU A 764 19.29 -0.62 25.80
CA LEU A 764 18.25 -0.90 24.80
C LEU A 764 17.32 -2.02 25.26
N ILE A 765 17.87 -3.13 25.79
CA ILE A 765 17.06 -4.19 26.44
C ILE A 765 16.24 -3.61 27.59
N GLN A 766 16.88 -2.84 28.48
CA GLN A 766 16.21 -2.27 29.65
C GLN A 766 15.03 -1.37 29.26
N HIS A 767 15.21 -0.50 28.25
CA HIS A 767 14.15 0.42 27.84
C HIS A 767 13.04 -0.24 27.01
N CYS A 768 13.34 -1.25 26.19
CA CYS A 768 12.29 -2.03 25.52
C CYS A 768 11.40 -2.77 26.55
N HIS A 769 12.01 -3.41 27.56
CA HIS A 769 11.28 -3.99 28.69
C HIS A 769 10.49 -2.94 29.45
N ALA A 770 11.07 -1.76 29.72
CA ALA A 770 10.39 -0.71 30.47
C ALA A 770 9.15 -0.15 29.74
N VAL A 771 9.16 -0.05 28.41
CA VAL A 771 7.96 0.28 27.62
C VAL A 771 6.89 -0.79 27.79
N ILE A 772 7.22 -2.06 27.55
CA ILE A 772 6.26 -3.17 27.59
C ILE A 772 5.68 -3.35 29.01
N ASN A 773 6.52 -3.26 30.05
CA ASN A 773 6.09 -3.32 31.44
C ASN A 773 5.18 -2.15 31.79
N THR A 774 5.58 -0.90 31.53
CA THR A 774 4.75 0.27 31.85
C THR A 774 3.40 0.22 31.12
N ALA A 775 3.39 -0.18 29.85
CA ALA A 775 2.15 -0.30 29.07
C ALA A 775 1.24 -1.44 29.52
N THR A 776 1.78 -2.55 30.03
CA THR A 776 0.98 -3.68 30.54
C THR A 776 0.58 -3.54 32.01
N GLU A 777 1.12 -2.54 32.70
CA GLU A 777 0.78 -2.11 34.06
C GLU A 777 -0.16 -0.88 34.08
N MET A 778 -0.60 -0.40 32.91
CA MET A 778 -1.60 0.67 32.75
C MET A 778 -3.03 0.12 32.80
N ASP A 779 -3.98 0.96 33.24
CA ASP A 779 -5.42 0.67 33.12
C ASP A 779 -5.79 0.43 31.64
N PRO A 780 -6.37 -0.74 31.28
CA PRO A 780 -6.85 -1.02 29.93
C PRO A 780 -7.80 0.06 29.38
N THR A 781 -8.57 0.72 30.27
CA THR A 781 -9.48 1.83 29.94
C THR A 781 -8.72 3.09 29.51
N LEU A 782 -7.56 3.37 30.12
CA LEU A 782 -6.66 4.45 29.70
C LEU A 782 -6.04 4.13 28.34
N ILE A 783 -5.61 2.89 28.11
CA ILE A 783 -5.01 2.44 26.85
C ILE A 783 -6.01 2.50 25.69
N LEU A 784 -7.28 2.12 25.92
CA LEU A 784 -8.35 2.30 24.94
C LEU A 784 -8.65 3.78 24.62
N GLY A 785 -8.36 4.69 25.55
CA GLY A 785 -8.44 6.14 25.34
C GLY A 785 -7.20 6.77 24.70
N LEU A 786 -6.04 6.10 24.70
CA LEU A 786 -4.82 6.62 24.08
C LEU A 786 -4.83 6.45 22.55
N PRO A 787 -4.04 7.25 21.80
CA PRO A 787 -4.12 7.24 20.35
C PRO A 787 -3.62 5.94 19.75
N THR A 788 -4.51 5.22 19.07
CA THR A 788 -4.16 4.05 18.27
C THR A 788 -3.09 4.35 17.22
N PHE A 789 -3.05 5.59 16.70
CA PHE A 789 -2.07 6.00 15.68
C PHE A 789 -0.61 5.94 16.13
N CYS A 790 -0.31 6.21 17.40
CA CYS A 790 1.08 6.39 17.86
C CYS A 790 1.42 5.69 19.19
N PHE A 791 0.44 5.40 20.06
CA PHE A 791 0.71 4.67 21.31
C PHE A 791 0.89 3.17 21.06
N ALA A 792 -0.09 2.52 20.43
CA ALA A 792 0.00 1.08 20.16
C ALA A 792 1.23 0.70 19.29
N PRO A 793 1.54 1.44 18.21
CA PRO A 793 2.70 1.14 17.38
C PRO A 793 4.04 1.33 18.10
N THR A 794 4.18 2.21 19.10
CA THR A 794 5.46 2.39 19.82
C THR A 794 5.71 1.29 20.86
N VAL A 795 4.66 0.70 21.43
CA VAL A 795 4.75 -0.53 22.24
C VAL A 795 5.14 -1.72 21.36
N LEU A 796 4.49 -1.89 20.20
CA LEU A 796 4.86 -2.90 19.21
C LEU A 796 6.30 -2.71 18.68
N TYR A 797 6.70 -1.46 18.45
CA TYR A 797 8.05 -1.14 18.01
C TYR A 797 9.11 -1.55 19.05
N SER A 798 8.84 -1.29 20.33
CA SER A 798 9.75 -1.68 21.42
C SER A 798 9.91 -3.20 21.53
N LEU A 799 8.85 -3.97 21.29
CA LEU A 799 8.92 -5.43 21.16
C LEU A 799 9.72 -5.84 19.90
N PHE A 800 9.47 -5.22 18.76
CA PHE A 800 10.19 -5.50 17.51
C PHE A 800 11.70 -5.24 17.64
N VAL A 801 12.10 -4.13 18.27
CA VAL A 801 13.52 -3.82 18.54
C VAL A 801 14.15 -4.85 19.47
N LEU A 802 13.46 -5.24 20.56
CA LEU A 802 13.93 -6.28 21.48
C LEU A 802 14.12 -7.63 20.78
N VAL A 803 13.24 -7.98 19.84
CA VAL A 803 13.35 -9.20 19.01
C VAL A 803 14.49 -9.09 17.99
N ASN A 804 14.67 -7.96 17.30
CA ASN A 804 15.80 -7.78 16.38
C ASN A 804 17.14 -7.81 17.14
N LEU A 805 17.20 -7.28 18.37
CA LEU A 805 18.38 -7.36 19.23
C LEU A 805 18.68 -8.78 19.73
N LEU A 806 17.64 -9.59 20.01
CA LEU A 806 17.82 -11.03 20.26
C LEU A 806 18.47 -11.71 19.05
N VAL A 807 17.92 -11.49 17.85
CA VAL A 807 18.43 -12.10 16.62
C VAL A 807 19.86 -11.67 16.33
N ALA A 808 20.18 -10.39 16.52
CA ALA A 808 21.55 -9.88 16.41
C ALA A 808 22.51 -10.52 17.42
N SER A 809 22.04 -10.82 18.64
CA SER A 809 22.87 -11.39 19.72
C SER A 809 23.01 -12.92 19.68
N THR A 810 22.12 -13.60 18.94
CA THR A 810 22.13 -15.08 18.80
C THR A 810 22.59 -15.56 17.43
N ASP A 811 23.02 -14.65 16.54
CA ASP A 811 23.83 -14.97 15.36
C ASP A 811 25.28 -15.31 15.80
N PRO A 812 25.77 -16.56 15.63
CA PRO A 812 27.10 -16.94 16.12
C PRO A 812 28.28 -16.26 15.41
N THR A 813 28.04 -15.55 14.29
CA THR A 813 29.06 -14.72 13.66
C THR A 813 29.02 -13.25 14.14
N ASN A 814 28.16 -12.90 15.11
CA ASN A 814 28.08 -11.57 15.69
C ASN A 814 28.76 -11.55 17.08
N THR A 815 29.45 -10.46 17.39
CA THR A 815 30.08 -10.24 18.70
C THR A 815 29.07 -9.88 19.79
N TYR A 816 27.81 -9.53 19.47
CA TYR A 816 26.83 -9.06 20.46
C TYR A 816 26.45 -10.11 21.51
N GLY A 817 26.48 -11.41 21.16
CA GLY A 817 26.31 -12.52 22.11
C GLY A 817 27.41 -12.63 23.17
N GLN A 818 28.55 -11.94 23.00
CA GLN A 818 29.61 -11.87 24.01
C GLN A 818 29.24 -10.92 25.17
N CYS A 819 28.32 -9.97 24.94
CA CYS A 819 27.84 -9.03 25.93
C CYS A 819 26.43 -9.38 26.45
N LEU A 820 25.59 -10.04 25.65
CA LEU A 820 24.17 -10.24 25.94
C LEU A 820 23.77 -11.72 26.01
N SER A 821 23.37 -12.20 27.20
CA SER A 821 22.74 -13.52 27.35
C SER A 821 21.33 -13.55 26.74
N LYS A 822 20.95 -14.70 26.18
CA LYS A 822 19.59 -15.01 25.69
C LYS A 822 18.51 -14.79 26.77
N ASP A 823 18.84 -15.01 28.04
CA ASP A 823 17.92 -14.87 29.19
C ASP A 823 17.52 -13.41 29.49
N ASN A 824 18.28 -12.44 28.99
CA ASN A 824 17.99 -11.02 29.17
C ASN A 824 16.79 -10.56 28.33
N PHE A 825 16.49 -11.26 27.24
CA PHE A 825 15.46 -10.86 26.27
C PHE A 825 14.03 -11.17 26.72
N ARG A 826 13.80 -12.31 27.40
CA ARG A 826 12.51 -12.70 28.01
C ARG A 826 11.28 -12.53 27.10
N ILE A 827 11.42 -12.80 25.80
CA ILE A 827 10.40 -12.56 24.77
C ILE A 827 9.04 -13.19 25.13
N GLU A 828 9.06 -14.42 25.66
CA GLU A 828 7.86 -15.12 26.14
C GLU A 828 7.16 -14.40 27.30
N GLN A 829 7.91 -13.77 28.22
CA GLN A 829 7.33 -12.98 29.32
C GLN A 829 6.68 -11.69 28.79
N CYS A 830 7.29 -11.05 27.79
CA CYS A 830 6.70 -9.90 27.09
C CYS A 830 5.40 -10.30 26.36
N GLY A 831 5.43 -11.43 25.63
CA GLY A 831 4.25 -12.01 24.96
C GLY A 831 3.12 -12.31 25.94
N LEU A 832 3.40 -12.99 27.04
CA LEU A 832 2.42 -13.29 28.10
C LEU A 832 1.81 -12.01 28.68
N LYS A 833 2.61 -11.00 29.02
CA LYS A 833 2.11 -9.70 29.52
C LYS A 833 1.20 -9.01 28.50
N LEU A 834 1.56 -9.00 27.22
CA LEU A 834 0.76 -8.41 26.14
C LEU A 834 -0.54 -9.20 25.89
N ARG A 835 -0.52 -10.54 25.96
CA ARG A 835 -1.74 -11.38 25.91
C ARG A 835 -2.66 -11.13 27.11
N MET A 836 -2.11 -11.01 28.32
CA MET A 836 -2.88 -10.65 29.51
C MET A 836 -3.52 -9.26 29.39
N LEU A 837 -2.79 -8.26 28.87
CA LEU A 837 -3.35 -6.94 28.62
C LEU A 837 -4.48 -7.01 27.57
N THR A 838 -4.23 -7.71 26.46
CA THR A 838 -5.21 -7.88 25.37
C THR A 838 -6.50 -8.51 25.89
N ALA A 839 -6.42 -9.55 26.73
CA ALA A 839 -7.60 -10.17 27.32
C ALA A 839 -8.47 -9.19 28.14
N HIS A 840 -7.84 -8.29 28.91
CA HIS A 840 -8.57 -7.23 29.63
C HIS A 840 -9.11 -6.13 28.70
N MET A 841 -8.42 -5.81 27.61
CA MET A 841 -8.93 -4.87 26.62
C MET A 841 -10.13 -5.44 25.86
N THR A 842 -10.10 -6.73 25.49
CA THR A 842 -11.20 -7.43 24.81
C THR A 842 -12.43 -7.61 25.69
N SER A 843 -12.32 -7.61 27.03
CA SER A 843 -13.52 -7.59 27.89
C SER A 843 -14.21 -6.22 27.94
N LEU A 844 -13.47 -5.12 27.72
CA LEU A 844 -14.02 -3.76 27.59
C LEU A 844 -14.50 -3.43 26.16
N ASP A 845 -13.84 -4.02 25.16
CA ASP A 845 -14.11 -3.88 23.72
C ASP A 845 -14.26 -5.25 23.02
N PRO A 846 -15.33 -6.03 23.29
CA PRO A 846 -15.49 -7.39 22.73
C PRO A 846 -15.60 -7.44 21.20
N ALA A 847 -16.03 -6.33 20.60
CA ALA A 847 -16.07 -6.11 19.15
C ALA A 847 -14.68 -5.86 18.52
N MET A 848 -13.64 -5.64 19.34
CA MET A 848 -12.34 -5.14 18.93
C MET A 848 -12.49 -3.92 18.00
N SER A 849 -13.38 -3.00 18.39
CA SER A 849 -13.73 -1.79 17.64
C SER A 849 -12.69 -0.69 17.80
N CYS A 850 -11.85 -0.76 18.85
CA CYS A 850 -10.62 -0.01 18.95
C CYS A 850 -9.51 -0.78 18.23
N PHE A 851 -8.85 -0.15 17.25
CA PHE A 851 -7.80 -0.81 16.49
C PHE A 851 -6.53 -1.03 17.35
N THR A 852 -6.38 -0.35 18.50
CA THR A 852 -5.39 -0.69 19.55
C THR A 852 -5.55 -2.14 20.03
N THR A 853 -6.80 -2.59 20.28
CA THR A 853 -7.10 -3.97 20.72
C THR A 853 -6.62 -4.99 19.68
N ARG A 854 -6.88 -4.73 18.38
CA ARG A 854 -6.41 -5.59 17.28
C ARG A 854 -4.88 -5.57 17.10
N LEU A 855 -4.24 -4.42 17.33
CA LEU A 855 -2.77 -4.30 17.23
C LEU A 855 -2.04 -5.09 18.31
N PHE A 856 -2.59 -5.18 19.54
CA PHE A 856 -2.00 -6.02 20.59
C PHE A 856 -2.38 -7.49 20.46
N ASP A 857 -3.62 -7.82 20.07
CA ASP A 857 -4.03 -9.20 19.76
C ASP A 857 -3.20 -9.82 18.62
N ALA A 858 -2.85 -9.02 17.62
CA ALA A 858 -1.95 -9.43 16.54
C ALA A 858 -0.56 -9.87 17.05
N THR A 859 -0.13 -9.55 18.28
CA THR A 859 1.15 -10.06 18.83
C THR A 859 1.14 -11.56 19.14
N SER A 860 -0.01 -12.23 19.02
CA SER A 860 -0.14 -13.69 19.14
C SER A 860 0.81 -14.50 18.22
N TRP A 861 1.24 -13.96 17.07
CA TRP A 861 2.26 -14.61 16.23
C TRP A 861 3.63 -14.76 16.89
N LEU A 862 3.92 -14.00 17.96
CA LEU A 862 5.23 -13.94 18.61
C LEU A 862 5.66 -15.31 19.14
N GLU A 863 4.72 -16.09 19.68
CA GLU A 863 5.00 -17.37 20.32
C GLU A 863 5.33 -18.45 19.27
N GLN A 864 4.59 -18.48 18.16
CA GLN A 864 4.92 -19.33 17.01
C GLN A 864 6.28 -18.93 16.42
N TRP A 865 6.48 -17.64 16.12
CA TRP A 865 7.73 -17.15 15.52
C TRP A 865 8.95 -17.43 16.43
N TYR A 866 8.83 -17.26 17.74
CA TYR A 866 9.90 -17.51 18.70
C TYR A 866 10.21 -19.02 18.84
N GLY A 867 9.20 -19.88 18.75
CA GLY A 867 9.36 -21.34 18.70
C GLY A 867 10.05 -21.81 17.42
N ASP A 868 9.62 -21.30 16.26
CA ASP A 868 10.24 -21.57 14.96
C ASP A 868 11.70 -21.08 14.95
N TYR A 869 11.96 -19.86 15.42
CA TYR A 869 13.30 -19.28 15.49
C TYR A 869 14.22 -20.05 16.44
N SER A 870 13.73 -20.42 17.64
CA SER A 870 14.49 -21.23 18.59
C SER A 870 14.78 -22.64 18.06
N THR A 871 13.87 -23.22 17.26
CA THR A 871 14.08 -24.49 16.57
C THR A 871 15.16 -24.38 15.48
N ILE A 872 15.22 -23.25 14.77
CA ILE A 872 16.28 -22.98 13.78
C ILE A 872 17.65 -22.82 14.47
N LEU A 873 17.73 -22.07 15.57
CA LEU A 873 18.95 -21.92 16.37
C LEU A 873 19.46 -23.28 16.89
N GLY A 874 18.60 -24.06 17.55
CA GLY A 874 19.01 -25.37 18.10
C GLY A 874 19.49 -26.36 17.04
N ARG A 875 18.95 -26.31 15.82
CA ARG A 875 19.48 -27.08 14.67
C ARG A 875 20.87 -26.61 14.22
N TYR A 876 21.11 -25.29 14.24
CA TYR A 876 22.40 -24.70 13.88
C TYR A 876 23.48 -25.03 14.92
N GLU A 877 23.16 -24.88 16.21
CA GLU A 877 23.99 -25.29 17.35
C GLU A 877 24.34 -26.79 17.29
N THR A 878 23.34 -27.65 17.03
CA THR A 878 23.54 -29.10 16.89
C THR A 878 24.46 -29.47 15.71
N ASN A 879 24.43 -28.71 14.62
CA ASN A 879 25.30 -28.97 13.46
C ASN A 879 26.73 -28.49 13.73
N LEU A 880 26.91 -27.30 14.33
CA LEU A 880 28.23 -26.80 14.75
C LEU A 880 28.96 -27.79 15.69
N LEU A 881 28.23 -28.40 16.63
CA LEU A 881 28.79 -29.41 17.53
C LEU A 881 29.29 -30.64 16.76
N LYS A 882 28.52 -31.15 15.78
CA LYS A 882 28.93 -32.29 14.93
C LYS A 882 30.13 -31.98 14.05
N ASP A 883 30.18 -30.79 13.45
CA ASP A 883 31.33 -30.35 12.66
C ASP A 883 32.59 -30.24 13.53
N THR A 884 32.44 -29.90 14.82
CA THR A 884 33.54 -29.84 15.81
C THR A 884 33.94 -31.22 16.35
N GLU A 885 33.02 -32.20 16.40
CA GLU A 885 33.33 -33.61 16.72
C GLU A 885 33.97 -34.38 15.54
N MET A 886 34.02 -33.77 14.34
CA MET A 886 34.60 -34.34 13.13
C MET A 886 36.00 -33.79 12.76
N THR A 887 36.58 -32.92 13.59
CA THR A 887 37.91 -32.29 13.39
C THR A 887 38.90 -32.61 14.51
#